data_AF-A0A0V1JTC5-F1
#
_entry.id   AF-A0A0V1JTC5-F1
#
_cell.length_a   1.000
_cell.length_b   1.000
_cell.length_c   1.000
_cell.angle_alpha   90.00
_cell.angle_beta   90.00
_cell.angle_gamma   90.00
#
_symmetry.space_group_name_H-M   'P 1'
#
loop_
_entity.id
_entity.type
_entity.pdbx_description
1 polymer ?
#
loop_
_entity_poly.entity_id
_entity_poly.type
_entity_poly.pdbx_seq_one_letter_code
_entity_poly.pdbx_strand_id
1 'polypeptide(L)'
;MKYSVPFWVISFLIGELLKFIPLCSSILAVRVLVWYVISQAVKHFIFRSCSFWIRFPQGGKSVLVTGASAGIGAATAADLCARGGKVIWGARDVRKAQKKLDDIAWTIHHGPRGYVLKIDLSSKKMIEDFVDEFKKREKRLDCLILNAAYWGPKRTTVDGFEETIGVNHLGHMYLVYLLMDLLKKSKPSRIIVLGSDIHRLCKGVQFDDFMSDKSYKQYKSYAHSKLCNMLFARELAHRLKGTGVTVHIVHPGTPVPSELMRHNWLSMVVFHTFIIRPLQHLFCRTVYQGSQTTVYCACSEECGEETGNYYENMRKDTPSAAAMDDEAAKKLWKLSCQLLKINENWVLGLNTPWYGGDVKNTVGGGQKVRLLRDALTEFKHDGNAIILFIDGYDVIINANAEIILERFYKSGANVLFSAEGFCWPDNSLAVEYPAVKSGKRYLNSGAFIGYAPDIYKIITERPLKDEDDDQLYYTHIFLDPVLREKHKIKLDSTSAIFQNLHGAVDDVDLDFSPSGHRMRQVRLANLAYGTEPVIIHGNGKSKMHLNYLGNYIGNWWNPIDGCVACNEDLIQLNWDSENDFPFVVLACFINSGTPFLDKYFESILRLDYPKSRIGIVIFNRVEPHAVKVEHFVNLMDGEYHFVQADSAISLTERNARDRAVDICLESGCDYLFVVDAEARIDFSGTLKTLIKKNKSLIAPMTIRGEALWSNFWGALNDDGFYARSDDYISIAKRERLGLWNVPHFSTIYLIRKDRLSLLLSAYSYNVKNDPDMSFTQFCREKGFFMYVDNTEKYGHIMVSDNYNPLNRFADFYNIFENRREWEERYLDEKYWDTLNNDYQFELPCPDVYHFPLFSKQFCKEMIAVMENYGRWSSGSNLDSRLAGGYENVPTRDIHMNQVDFERQWLNILDEYVRPVQEKTFIGYYSKPPHAIMNFVVRYKPDEQPALRPHHDASTYTVDIALNKAGEDFEVLE
;
A
#
# COMPACT_ATOMS: atom_id res chain seq x y z
N MET A 1 -36.69 16.58 3.25
CA MET A 1 -38.01 17.21 3.48
C MET A 1 -38.19 17.45 4.97
N LYS A 2 -38.27 18.71 5.41
CA LYS A 2 -38.56 19.08 6.80
C LYS A 2 -40.07 19.16 6.98
N TYR A 3 -40.67 18.28 7.77
CA TYR A 3 -42.02 18.50 8.28
C TYR A 3 -41.92 19.03 9.71
N SER A 4 -42.05 20.35 9.85
CA SER A 4 -42.26 21.00 11.15
C SER A 4 -43.74 20.98 11.48
N VAL A 5 -44.15 20.27 12.52
CA VAL A 5 -45.48 20.46 13.11
C VAL A 5 -45.46 21.80 13.85
N PRO A 6 -46.37 22.75 13.56
CA PRO A 6 -46.39 24.05 14.22
C PRO A 6 -46.59 23.92 15.73
N PHE A 7 -45.83 24.69 16.50
CA PHE A 7 -45.89 24.75 17.97
C PHE A 7 -47.33 24.91 18.52
N TRP A 8 -48.21 25.51 17.73
CA TRP A 8 -49.61 25.71 18.07
C TRP A 8 -50.44 24.41 18.16
N VAL A 9 -50.09 23.38 17.38
CA VAL A 9 -50.77 22.06 17.45
C VAL A 9 -50.46 21.36 18.77
N ILE A 10 -49.23 21.52 19.28
CA ILE A 10 -48.80 21.00 20.59
C ILE A 10 -49.48 21.78 21.71
N SER A 11 -49.54 23.12 21.62
CA SER A 11 -50.29 23.95 22.57
C SER A 11 -51.79 23.66 22.58
N PHE A 12 -52.39 23.34 21.42
CA PHE A 12 -53.80 22.99 21.31
C PHE A 12 -54.11 21.63 21.97
N LEU A 13 -53.27 20.61 21.74
CA LEU A 13 -53.41 19.30 22.39
C LEU A 13 -53.19 19.38 23.90
N ILE A 14 -52.22 20.19 24.37
CA ILE A 14 -52.00 20.45 25.80
C ILE A 14 -53.18 21.22 26.39
N GLY A 15 -53.72 22.20 25.66
CA GLY A 15 -54.89 22.99 26.06
C GLY A 15 -56.16 22.14 26.21
N GLU A 16 -56.42 21.20 25.30
CA GLU A 16 -57.56 20.28 25.39
C GLU A 16 -57.39 19.24 26.51
N LEU A 17 -56.18 18.73 26.74
CA LEU A 17 -55.88 17.83 27.87
C LEU A 17 -56.03 18.53 29.24
N LEU A 18 -55.74 19.83 29.33
CA LEU A 18 -55.89 20.61 30.55
C LEU A 18 -57.37 20.93 30.90
N LYS A 19 -58.29 20.86 29.92
CA LYS A 19 -59.73 21.11 30.14
C LYS A 19 -60.44 19.98 30.89
N PHE A 20 -59.89 18.77 30.92
CA PHE A 20 -60.46 17.62 31.65
C PHE A 20 -60.08 17.57 33.14
N ILE A 21 -59.47 18.63 33.69
CA ILE A 21 -58.85 18.62 35.03
C ILE A 21 -59.77 18.93 36.23
N PRO A 22 -60.98 19.52 36.12
CA PRO A 22 -61.80 19.74 37.31
C PRO A 22 -63.12 18.95 37.26
N LEU A 23 -63.11 17.67 37.65
CA LEU A 23 -64.14 17.07 38.51
C LEU A 23 -63.71 15.64 38.96
N CYS A 24 -63.90 15.38 40.25
CA CYS A 24 -63.80 14.09 40.96
C CYS A 24 -62.42 13.63 41.51
N SER A 25 -62.43 13.52 42.85
CA SER A 25 -61.46 13.14 43.87
C SER A 25 -60.83 11.74 43.74
N SER A 26 -60.06 11.52 42.67
CA SER A 26 -59.09 10.40 42.53
C SER A 26 -57.70 10.89 42.06
N ILE A 27 -57.37 12.13 42.42
CA ILE A 27 -56.53 13.05 41.64
C ILE A 27 -55.02 12.88 41.80
N LEU A 28 -54.46 12.21 42.81
CA LEU A 28 -53.00 12.02 42.82
C LEU A 28 -52.56 10.96 41.81
N ALA A 29 -53.24 9.82 41.75
CA ALA A 29 -52.89 8.72 40.85
C ALA A 29 -53.11 9.09 39.37
N VAL A 30 -54.21 9.76 39.04
CA VAL A 30 -54.50 10.18 37.66
C VAL A 30 -53.59 11.34 37.22
N ARG A 31 -53.27 12.32 38.08
CA ARG A 31 -52.30 13.36 37.74
C ARG A 31 -50.89 12.80 37.57
N VAL A 32 -50.47 11.87 38.42
CA VAL A 32 -49.18 11.16 38.27
C VAL A 32 -49.19 10.32 36.99
N LEU A 33 -50.29 9.65 36.65
CA LEU A 33 -50.42 8.86 35.42
C LEU A 33 -50.41 9.73 34.16
N VAL A 34 -51.12 10.86 34.15
CA VAL A 34 -51.12 11.80 33.01
C VAL A 34 -49.76 12.46 32.86
N TRP A 35 -49.13 12.91 33.95
CA TRP A 35 -47.77 13.46 33.92
C TRP A 35 -46.74 12.40 33.53
N TYR A 36 -46.94 11.14 33.92
CA TYR A 36 -46.16 10.00 33.45
C TYR A 36 -46.33 9.77 31.95
N VAL A 37 -47.56 9.70 31.44
CA VAL A 37 -47.83 9.50 30.01
C VAL A 37 -47.26 10.66 29.19
N ILE A 38 -47.40 11.91 29.65
CA ILE A 38 -46.80 13.08 28.98
C ILE A 38 -45.28 13.04 29.03
N SER A 39 -44.66 12.72 30.18
CA SER A 39 -43.19 12.65 30.26
C SER A 39 -42.63 11.48 29.46
N GLN A 40 -43.33 10.34 29.41
CA GLN A 40 -42.98 9.22 28.53
C GLN A 40 -43.19 9.59 27.06
N ALA A 41 -44.25 10.30 26.70
CA ALA A 41 -44.48 10.76 25.32
C ALA A 41 -43.42 11.78 24.87
N VAL A 42 -43.05 12.73 25.72
CA VAL A 42 -41.99 13.72 25.45
C VAL A 42 -40.61 13.05 25.38
N LYS A 43 -40.29 12.14 26.32
CA LYS A 43 -39.07 11.31 26.24
C LYS A 43 -39.05 10.47 24.96
N HIS A 44 -40.17 9.82 24.63
CA HIS A 44 -40.30 9.00 23.42
C HIS A 44 -40.11 9.84 22.16
N PHE A 45 -40.66 11.06 22.12
CA PHE A 45 -40.56 11.96 20.96
C PHE A 45 -39.16 12.57 20.80
N ILE A 46 -38.51 13.01 21.89
CA ILE A 46 -37.14 13.55 21.85
C ILE A 46 -36.12 12.46 21.48
N PHE A 47 -36.21 11.28 22.08
CA PHE A 47 -35.24 10.21 21.85
C PHE A 47 -35.48 9.40 20.57
N ARG A 48 -36.72 9.24 20.07
CA ARG A 48 -36.97 8.63 18.74
C ARG A 48 -36.52 9.51 17.58
N SER A 49 -36.67 10.84 17.70
CA SER A 49 -36.44 11.74 16.57
C SER A 49 -34.96 11.86 16.20
N CYS A 50 -34.02 11.60 17.12
CA CYS A 50 -32.58 11.70 16.85
C CYS A 50 -31.92 10.39 16.38
N SER A 51 -32.53 9.22 16.58
CA SER A 51 -31.80 7.94 16.55
C SER A 51 -32.12 7.03 15.35
N PHE A 52 -33.21 7.23 14.60
CA PHE A 52 -33.69 6.19 13.66
C PHE A 52 -33.10 6.25 12.24
N TRP A 53 -32.40 7.31 11.84
CA TRP A 53 -32.07 7.53 10.41
C TRP A 53 -30.59 7.40 10.03
N ILE A 54 -29.67 7.29 11.00
CA ILE A 54 -28.23 7.13 10.71
C ILE A 54 -27.93 5.64 10.55
N ARG A 55 -27.74 5.18 9.32
CA ARG A 55 -27.23 3.83 9.04
C ARG A 55 -25.77 3.74 9.48
N PHE A 56 -25.36 2.56 9.95
CA PHE A 56 -23.92 2.29 10.04
C PHE A 56 -23.40 2.21 8.59
N PRO A 57 -22.29 2.87 8.22
CA PRO A 57 -21.81 2.85 6.84
C PRO A 57 -21.64 1.40 6.37
N GLN A 58 -22.31 1.02 5.28
CA GLN A 58 -22.23 -0.34 4.71
C GLN A 58 -20.83 -0.62 4.14
N GLY A 59 -20.40 -1.89 4.11
CA GLY A 59 -19.13 -2.29 3.48
C GLY A 59 -18.13 -3.04 4.38
N GLY A 60 -18.57 -3.93 5.27
CA GLY A 60 -17.65 -4.83 6.00
C GLY A 60 -16.86 -4.20 7.15
N LYS A 61 -17.29 -3.04 7.66
CA LYS A 61 -16.68 -2.36 8.81
C LYS A 61 -16.85 -3.14 10.12
N SER A 62 -15.76 -3.29 10.87
CA SER A 62 -15.66 -4.10 12.09
C SER A 62 -15.68 -3.22 13.34
N VAL A 63 -16.54 -3.55 14.32
CA VAL A 63 -16.70 -2.78 15.56
C VAL A 63 -16.47 -3.66 16.77
N LEU A 64 -15.58 -3.29 17.68
CA LEU A 64 -15.36 -3.99 18.93
C LEU A 64 -16.00 -3.23 20.10
N VAL A 65 -16.91 -3.88 20.82
CA VAL A 65 -17.53 -3.35 22.05
C VAL A 65 -17.08 -4.16 23.26
N THR A 66 -16.40 -3.53 24.22
CA THR A 66 -16.05 -4.19 25.49
C THR A 66 -17.24 -4.17 26.47
N GLY A 67 -17.42 -5.24 27.24
CA GLY A 67 -18.53 -5.33 28.21
C GLY A 67 -19.91 -5.50 27.54
N ALA A 68 -19.96 -6.17 26.39
CA ALA A 68 -21.18 -6.33 25.59
C ALA A 68 -22.20 -7.34 26.17
N SER A 69 -21.93 -7.98 27.32
CA SER A 69 -22.85 -8.96 27.93
C SER A 69 -24.04 -8.33 28.67
N ALA A 70 -23.95 -7.06 29.10
CA ALA A 70 -24.95 -6.42 29.96
C ALA A 70 -25.02 -4.90 29.76
N GLY A 71 -26.12 -4.29 30.24
CA GLY A 71 -26.26 -2.83 30.31
C GLY A 71 -26.02 -2.12 28.98
N ILE A 72 -25.41 -0.93 29.07
CA ILE A 72 -25.22 -0.01 27.94
C ILE A 72 -24.42 -0.67 26.81
N GLY A 73 -23.35 -1.42 27.13
CA GLY A 73 -22.54 -2.12 26.13
C GLY A 73 -23.35 -3.10 25.28
N ALA A 74 -24.22 -3.89 25.91
CA ALA A 74 -25.10 -4.80 25.17
C ALA A 74 -26.09 -4.06 24.26
N ALA A 75 -26.66 -2.95 24.75
CA ALA A 75 -27.58 -2.13 23.94
C ALA A 75 -26.86 -1.41 22.78
N THR A 76 -25.65 -0.90 23.00
CA THR A 76 -24.80 -0.32 21.96
C THR A 76 -24.47 -1.36 20.89
N ALA A 77 -24.00 -2.55 21.30
CA ALA A 77 -23.67 -3.62 20.36
C ALA A 77 -24.89 -4.09 19.57
N ALA A 78 -26.05 -4.22 20.23
CA ALA A 78 -27.32 -4.57 19.59
C ALA A 78 -27.76 -3.53 18.54
N ASP A 79 -27.72 -2.24 18.90
CA ASP A 79 -28.14 -1.15 18.03
C ASP A 79 -27.22 -1.03 16.81
N LEU A 80 -25.91 -1.18 17.00
CA LEU A 80 -24.94 -1.19 15.90
C LEU A 80 -25.12 -2.41 14.97
N CYS A 81 -25.41 -3.59 15.53
CA CYS A 81 -25.78 -4.76 14.73
C CYS A 81 -27.06 -4.51 13.91
N ALA A 82 -28.11 -3.94 14.53
CA ALA A 82 -29.37 -3.61 13.86
C ALA A 82 -29.20 -2.58 12.73
N ARG A 83 -28.16 -1.74 12.81
CA ARG A 83 -27.78 -0.77 11.77
C ARG A 83 -26.88 -1.33 10.68
N GLY A 84 -26.58 -2.64 10.70
CA GLY A 84 -25.78 -3.34 9.69
C GLY A 84 -24.29 -3.46 10.00
N GLY A 85 -23.84 -3.11 11.21
CA GLY A 85 -22.44 -3.24 11.61
C GLY A 85 -22.04 -4.67 11.98
N LYS A 86 -20.82 -5.09 11.61
CA LYS A 86 -20.21 -6.33 12.10
C LYS A 86 -19.62 -6.08 13.49
N VAL A 87 -20.38 -6.41 14.53
CA VAL A 87 -19.98 -6.12 15.92
C VAL A 87 -19.37 -7.34 16.60
N ILE A 88 -18.16 -7.20 17.14
CA ILE A 88 -17.49 -8.17 17.99
C ILE A 88 -17.86 -7.85 19.44
N TRP A 89 -18.51 -8.81 20.08
CA TRP A 89 -19.02 -8.70 21.44
C TRP A 89 -17.94 -9.16 22.41
N GLY A 90 -17.10 -8.22 22.85
CA GLY A 90 -16.08 -8.45 23.87
C GLY A 90 -16.72 -8.61 25.25
N ALA A 91 -16.71 -9.81 25.83
CA ALA A 91 -17.27 -10.05 27.15
C ALA A 91 -16.52 -11.11 27.97
N ARG A 92 -16.53 -10.98 29.30
CA ARG A 92 -16.04 -12.01 30.23
C ARG A 92 -16.94 -13.25 30.24
N ASP A 93 -18.24 -13.02 30.29
CA ASP A 93 -19.27 -14.07 30.26
C ASP A 93 -19.74 -14.28 28.82
N VAL A 94 -19.07 -15.21 28.13
CA VAL A 94 -19.34 -15.56 26.73
C VAL A 94 -20.75 -16.10 26.57
N ARG A 95 -21.25 -16.91 27.50
CA ARG A 95 -22.60 -17.51 27.40
C ARG A 95 -23.69 -16.45 27.46
N LYS A 96 -23.55 -15.49 28.38
CA LYS A 96 -24.50 -14.38 28.52
C LYS A 96 -24.48 -13.45 27.31
N ALA A 97 -23.30 -13.14 26.76
CA ALA A 97 -23.19 -12.34 25.55
C ALA A 97 -23.74 -13.07 24.32
N GLN A 98 -23.47 -14.37 24.19
CA GLN A 98 -23.93 -15.19 23.07
C GLN A 98 -25.46 -15.28 23.04
N LYS A 99 -26.09 -15.52 24.19
CA LYS A 99 -27.55 -15.53 24.29
C LYS A 99 -28.16 -14.21 23.77
N LYS A 100 -27.58 -13.06 24.12
CA LYS A 100 -28.07 -11.76 23.64
C LYS A 100 -27.87 -11.57 22.15
N LEU A 101 -26.71 -11.97 21.62
CA LEU A 101 -26.44 -11.92 20.20
C LEU A 101 -27.47 -12.77 19.42
N ASP A 102 -27.80 -13.96 19.95
CA ASP A 102 -28.79 -14.85 19.34
C ASP A 102 -30.22 -14.29 19.44
N ASP A 103 -30.59 -13.65 20.55
CA ASP A 103 -31.89 -12.98 20.72
C ASP A 103 -32.10 -11.85 19.67
N ILE A 104 -31.02 -11.16 19.28
CA ILE A 104 -31.06 -10.06 18.30
C ILE A 104 -30.98 -10.59 16.86
N ALA A 105 -30.35 -11.74 16.64
CA ALA A 105 -30.19 -12.33 15.31
C ALA A 105 -31.52 -12.56 14.57
N TRP A 106 -32.62 -12.78 15.31
CA TRP A 106 -33.97 -12.92 14.77
C TRP A 106 -34.60 -11.61 14.25
N THR A 107 -34.01 -10.46 14.57
CA THR A 107 -34.51 -9.12 14.21
C THR A 107 -33.68 -8.41 13.13
N ILE A 108 -32.53 -8.97 12.74
CA ILE A 108 -31.63 -8.39 11.74
C ILE A 108 -32.03 -8.95 10.36
N HIS A 109 -32.63 -8.13 9.52
CA HIS A 109 -33.05 -8.58 8.18
C HIS A 109 -31.91 -8.59 7.14
N HIS A 110 -30.84 -7.79 7.31
CA HIS A 110 -29.73 -7.68 6.34
C HIS A 110 -28.42 -7.18 7.02
N GLY A 111 -27.41 -8.04 7.20
CA GLY A 111 -26.07 -7.61 7.65
C GLY A 111 -25.12 -8.75 8.08
N PRO A 112 -23.79 -8.56 8.04
CA PRO A 112 -22.81 -9.57 8.45
C PRO A 112 -22.94 -9.88 9.95
N ARG A 113 -23.06 -11.16 10.29
CA ARG A 113 -23.19 -11.62 11.68
C ARG A 113 -21.87 -11.36 12.42
N GLY A 114 -21.95 -10.62 13.53
CA GLY A 114 -20.86 -10.49 14.49
C GLY A 114 -20.63 -11.79 15.27
N TYR A 115 -19.69 -11.78 16.21
CA TYR A 115 -19.44 -12.93 17.10
C TYR A 115 -19.01 -12.46 18.49
N VAL A 116 -19.13 -13.37 19.46
CA VAL A 116 -18.66 -13.14 20.82
C VAL A 116 -17.21 -13.59 20.94
N LEU A 117 -16.38 -12.77 21.57
CA LEU A 117 -15.00 -13.10 21.88
C LEU A 117 -14.70 -12.80 23.35
N LYS A 118 -14.04 -13.75 24.01
CA LYS A 118 -13.77 -13.67 25.46
C LYS A 118 -12.69 -12.64 25.72
N ILE A 119 -12.99 -11.62 26.53
CA ILE A 119 -12.01 -10.64 27.01
C ILE A 119 -12.20 -10.39 28.50
N ASP A 120 -11.09 -10.41 29.25
CA ASP A 120 -11.04 -9.99 30.64
C ASP A 120 -10.00 -8.89 30.80
N LEU A 121 -10.47 -7.66 31.04
CA LEU A 121 -9.61 -6.48 31.20
C LEU A 121 -8.84 -6.47 32.53
N SER A 122 -9.10 -7.42 33.42
CA SER A 122 -8.34 -7.59 34.66
C SER A 122 -7.05 -8.42 34.48
N SER A 123 -6.73 -8.86 33.26
CA SER A 123 -5.53 -9.64 32.96
C SER A 123 -4.88 -9.23 31.65
N LYS A 124 -3.62 -8.76 31.69
CA LYS A 124 -2.83 -8.46 30.49
C LYS A 124 -2.74 -9.64 29.53
N LYS A 125 -2.43 -10.83 30.06
CA LYS A 125 -2.35 -12.07 29.27
C LYS A 125 -3.65 -12.36 28.53
N MET A 126 -4.80 -12.22 29.19
CA MET A 126 -6.08 -12.45 28.53
C MET A 126 -6.43 -11.37 27.50
N ILE A 127 -5.91 -10.15 27.64
CA ILE A 127 -6.02 -9.09 26.63
C ILE A 127 -5.14 -9.45 25.42
N GLU A 128 -3.90 -9.91 25.64
CA GLU A 128 -2.99 -10.38 24.57
C GLU A 128 -3.64 -11.54 23.78
N ASP A 129 -4.08 -12.59 24.49
CA ASP A 129 -4.75 -13.75 23.88
C ASP A 129 -6.00 -13.33 23.07
N PHE A 130 -6.77 -12.36 23.60
CA PHE A 130 -7.91 -11.79 22.89
C PHE A 130 -7.49 -11.07 21.61
N VAL A 131 -6.45 -10.23 21.67
CA VAL A 131 -5.98 -9.45 20.51
C VAL A 131 -5.41 -10.37 19.44
N ASP A 132 -4.68 -11.41 19.80
CA ASP A 132 -4.15 -12.39 18.86
C ASP A 132 -5.28 -13.11 18.13
N GLU A 133 -6.30 -13.57 18.86
CA GLU A 133 -7.45 -14.22 18.26
C GLU A 133 -8.30 -13.25 17.43
N PHE A 134 -8.42 -11.99 17.87
CA PHE A 134 -9.08 -10.94 17.10
C PHE A 134 -8.35 -10.68 15.78
N LYS A 135 -7.02 -10.48 15.80
CA LYS A 135 -6.19 -10.21 14.60
C LYS A 135 -6.15 -11.37 13.60
N LYS A 136 -6.31 -12.62 14.07
CA LYS A 136 -6.46 -13.79 13.18
C LYS A 136 -7.75 -13.76 12.36
N ARG A 137 -8.84 -13.24 12.95
CA ARG A 137 -10.18 -13.25 12.35
C ARG A 137 -10.51 -11.96 11.63
N GLU A 138 -10.03 -10.83 12.14
CA GLU A 138 -10.34 -9.48 11.66
C GLU A 138 -9.09 -8.81 11.08
N LYS A 139 -9.16 -8.45 9.80
CA LYS A 139 -8.12 -7.68 9.11
C LYS A 139 -8.24 -6.17 9.29
N ARG A 140 -9.33 -5.70 9.93
CA ARG A 140 -9.64 -4.28 10.18
C ARG A 140 -10.40 -4.10 11.49
N LEU A 141 -10.31 -2.91 12.07
CA LEU A 141 -11.08 -2.44 13.23
C LEU A 141 -11.42 -0.96 13.03
N ASP A 142 -12.67 -0.69 12.69
CA ASP A 142 -13.17 0.64 12.33
C ASP A 142 -13.63 1.45 13.54
N CYS A 143 -14.15 0.77 14.55
CA CYS A 143 -14.59 1.42 15.78
C CYS A 143 -14.30 0.56 17.00
N LEU A 144 -13.57 1.11 17.96
CA LEU A 144 -13.28 0.51 19.25
C LEU A 144 -14.04 1.24 20.36
N ILE A 145 -14.97 0.55 21.01
CA ILE A 145 -15.82 1.11 22.06
C ILE A 145 -15.41 0.54 23.43
N LEU A 146 -14.71 1.37 24.20
CA LEU A 146 -14.20 1.08 25.54
C LEU A 146 -15.32 1.32 26.57
N ASN A 147 -16.23 0.37 26.65
CA ASN A 147 -17.45 0.45 27.45
C ASN A 147 -17.36 -0.27 28.80
N ALA A 148 -16.62 -1.38 28.88
CA ALA A 148 -16.57 -2.21 30.07
C ALA A 148 -16.17 -1.40 31.31
N ALA A 149 -16.84 -1.67 32.44
CA ALA A 149 -16.47 -1.09 33.70
C ALA A 149 -16.74 -2.05 34.87
N TYR A 150 -15.94 -1.92 35.91
CA TYR A 150 -16.13 -2.50 37.22
C TYR A 150 -16.43 -1.38 38.24
N TRP A 151 -17.37 -1.66 39.13
CA TRP A 151 -17.64 -0.89 40.33
C TRP A 151 -18.07 -1.88 41.40
N GLY A 152 -17.24 -2.04 42.43
CA GLY A 152 -17.47 -3.03 43.47
C GLY A 152 -16.52 -2.83 44.66
N PRO A 153 -16.40 -3.81 45.56
CA PRO A 153 -15.43 -3.77 46.66
C PRO A 153 -13.98 -3.79 46.15
N LYS A 154 -13.06 -3.32 47.01
CA LYS A 154 -11.62 -3.33 46.72
C LYS A 154 -11.15 -4.76 46.49
N ARG A 155 -10.52 -4.98 45.35
CA ARG A 155 -9.92 -6.24 44.92
C ARG A 155 -8.70 -5.90 44.09
N THR A 156 -7.89 -6.91 43.83
CA THR A 156 -6.67 -6.78 43.03
C THR A 156 -6.81 -7.62 41.76
N THR A 157 -6.42 -7.07 40.62
CA THR A 157 -6.33 -7.78 39.34
C THR A 157 -5.20 -8.81 39.37
N VAL A 158 -5.15 -9.71 38.39
CA VAL A 158 -4.04 -10.70 38.33
C VAL A 158 -2.69 -10.03 38.09
N ASP A 159 -2.69 -8.84 37.48
CA ASP A 159 -1.50 -8.03 37.23
C ASP A 159 -1.12 -7.12 38.42
N GLY A 160 -1.82 -7.22 39.55
CA GLY A 160 -1.48 -6.50 40.79
C GLY A 160 -2.07 -5.09 40.92
N PHE A 161 -3.04 -4.70 40.09
CA PHE A 161 -3.70 -3.38 40.15
C PHE A 161 -4.98 -3.41 40.97
N GLU A 162 -5.40 -2.29 41.55
CA GLU A 162 -6.76 -2.21 42.13
C GLU A 162 -7.81 -2.44 41.02
N GLU A 163 -8.80 -3.30 41.26
CA GLU A 163 -9.65 -3.85 40.18
C GLU A 163 -10.43 -2.77 39.42
N THR A 164 -10.87 -1.70 40.07
CA THR A 164 -11.61 -0.59 39.42
C THR A 164 -10.73 0.18 38.45
N ILE A 165 -9.56 0.67 38.89
CA ILE A 165 -8.63 1.38 37.99
C ILE A 165 -7.98 0.43 36.96
N GLY A 166 -7.71 -0.81 37.38
CA GLY A 166 -7.16 -1.88 36.56
C GLY A 166 -8.07 -2.22 35.37
N VAL A 167 -9.36 -2.43 35.62
CA VAL A 167 -10.33 -2.77 34.55
C VAL A 167 -10.74 -1.54 33.74
N ASN A 168 -11.08 -0.43 34.39
CA ASN A 168 -11.75 0.69 33.71
C ASN A 168 -10.79 1.52 32.85
N HIS A 169 -9.52 1.62 33.27
CA HIS A 169 -8.49 2.47 32.67
C HIS A 169 -7.30 1.64 32.13
N LEU A 170 -6.55 0.95 33.00
CA LEU A 170 -5.29 0.29 32.58
C LEU A 170 -5.51 -0.82 31.54
N GLY A 171 -6.50 -1.69 31.74
CA GLY A 171 -6.83 -2.77 30.79
C GLY A 171 -7.32 -2.22 29.45
N HIS A 172 -8.11 -1.15 29.47
CA HIS A 172 -8.55 -0.47 28.23
C HIS A 172 -7.40 0.21 27.50
N MET A 173 -6.51 0.90 28.21
CA MET A 173 -5.32 1.49 27.62
C MET A 173 -4.43 0.42 26.98
N TYR A 174 -4.24 -0.71 27.65
CA TYR A 174 -3.44 -1.81 27.12
C TYR A 174 -4.07 -2.44 25.87
N LEU A 175 -5.40 -2.62 25.86
CA LEU A 175 -6.15 -3.06 24.69
C LEU A 175 -5.98 -2.09 23.51
N VAL A 176 -6.07 -0.78 23.76
CA VAL A 176 -5.85 0.26 22.73
C VAL A 176 -4.42 0.20 22.19
N TYR A 177 -3.42 0.06 23.06
CA TYR A 177 -2.02 -0.06 22.66
C TYR A 177 -1.81 -1.25 21.69
N LEU A 178 -2.33 -2.43 22.03
CA LEU A 178 -2.16 -3.64 21.21
C LEU A 178 -2.93 -3.60 19.87
N LEU A 179 -4.04 -2.85 19.82
CA LEU A 179 -4.86 -2.69 18.61
C LEU A 179 -4.53 -1.41 17.81
N MET A 180 -3.55 -0.63 18.26
CA MET A 180 -3.25 0.69 17.72
C MET A 180 -2.94 0.67 16.22
N ASP A 181 -2.07 -0.23 15.79
CA ASP A 181 -1.65 -0.30 14.40
C ASP A 181 -2.80 -0.78 13.49
N LEU A 182 -3.66 -1.64 14.00
CA LEU A 182 -4.85 -2.08 13.28
C LEU A 182 -5.87 -0.95 13.12
N LEU A 183 -6.06 -0.12 14.15
CA LEU A 183 -6.89 1.08 14.09
C LEU A 183 -6.35 2.07 13.05
N LYS A 184 -5.04 2.35 13.05
CA LYS A 184 -4.39 3.22 12.06
C LYS A 184 -4.53 2.69 10.64
N LYS A 185 -4.35 1.37 10.46
CA LYS A 185 -4.55 0.68 9.17
C LYS A 185 -6.00 0.76 8.69
N SER A 186 -6.96 0.83 9.61
CA SER A 186 -8.39 0.86 9.31
C SER A 186 -8.95 2.28 9.12
N LYS A 187 -8.09 3.29 8.93
CA LYS A 187 -8.52 4.69 8.76
C LYS A 187 -9.54 4.84 7.60
N PRO A 188 -10.59 5.67 7.75
CA PRO A 188 -10.94 6.40 8.96
C PRO A 188 -11.51 5.46 10.04
N SER A 189 -10.94 5.52 11.25
CA SER A 189 -11.35 4.68 12.39
C SER A 189 -11.52 5.51 13.66
N ARG A 190 -12.22 4.96 14.66
CA ARG A 190 -12.66 5.70 15.85
C ARG A 190 -12.45 4.93 17.13
N ILE A 191 -12.07 5.63 18.19
CA ILE A 191 -12.00 5.11 19.56
C ILE A 191 -13.00 5.88 20.41
N ILE A 192 -13.96 5.18 21.02
CA ILE A 192 -14.98 5.78 21.89
C ILE A 192 -14.73 5.31 23.31
N VAL A 193 -14.52 6.26 24.21
CA VAL A 193 -14.21 6.01 25.62
C VAL A 193 -15.40 6.41 26.49
N LEU A 194 -15.96 5.47 27.26
CA LEU A 194 -17.08 5.80 28.14
C LEU A 194 -16.64 6.47 29.44
N GLY A 195 -17.07 7.73 29.57
CA GLY A 195 -17.01 8.55 30.77
C GLY A 195 -18.19 8.37 31.71
N SER A 196 -18.33 9.30 32.64
CA SER A 196 -19.44 9.42 33.58
C SER A 196 -19.34 10.76 34.31
N ASP A 197 -20.45 11.46 34.56
CA ASP A 197 -20.46 12.71 35.35
C ASP A 197 -19.83 12.58 36.74
N ILE A 198 -19.72 11.36 37.27
CA ILE A 198 -19.06 11.12 38.54
C ILE A 198 -17.56 11.53 38.52
N HIS A 199 -16.93 11.65 37.33
CA HIS A 199 -15.57 12.20 37.19
C HIS A 199 -15.47 13.63 37.76
N ARG A 200 -16.58 14.39 37.76
CA ARG A 200 -16.64 15.77 38.26
C ARG A 200 -16.46 15.84 39.80
N LEU A 201 -16.58 14.72 40.52
CA LEU A 201 -16.32 14.65 41.97
C LEU A 201 -14.82 14.65 42.29
N CYS A 202 -13.95 14.43 41.31
CA CYS A 202 -12.51 14.42 41.46
C CYS A 202 -11.93 15.81 41.12
N LYS A 203 -11.09 16.35 42.00
CA LYS A 203 -10.34 17.60 41.75
C LYS A 203 -9.08 17.40 40.91
N GLY A 204 -8.67 16.16 40.68
CA GLY A 204 -7.45 15.77 39.96
C GLY A 204 -7.16 14.28 40.14
N VAL A 205 -6.15 13.78 39.41
CA VAL A 205 -5.66 12.40 39.54
C VAL A 205 -4.86 12.25 40.84
N GLN A 206 -5.11 11.17 41.57
CA GLN A 206 -4.45 10.87 42.84
C GLN A 206 -3.14 10.10 42.60
N PHE A 207 -2.11 10.75 42.06
CA PHE A 207 -0.84 10.09 41.71
C PHE A 207 -0.14 9.40 42.90
N ASP A 208 -0.22 9.97 44.11
CA ASP A 208 0.46 9.44 45.32
C ASP A 208 -0.26 8.25 45.98
N ASP A 209 -1.48 7.96 45.54
CA ASP A 209 -2.31 6.84 46.01
C ASP A 209 -3.12 6.26 44.82
N PHE A 210 -2.45 6.08 43.67
CA PHE A 210 -3.13 5.77 42.40
C PHE A 210 -3.95 4.46 42.47
N MET A 211 -3.45 3.47 43.23
CA MET A 211 -4.11 2.19 43.49
C MET A 211 -5.08 2.23 44.68
N SER A 212 -5.31 3.40 45.29
CA SER A 212 -6.18 3.57 46.47
C SER A 212 -5.82 2.62 47.62
N ASP A 213 -4.53 2.54 47.95
CA ASP A 213 -4.01 1.71 49.05
C ASP A 213 -4.25 2.33 50.41
N LYS A 214 -4.23 3.66 50.50
CA LYS A 214 -4.37 4.37 51.77
C LYS A 214 -5.83 4.71 52.10
N SER A 215 -6.68 4.92 51.09
CA SER A 215 -8.00 5.57 51.32
C SER A 215 -9.16 5.06 50.45
N TYR A 216 -9.25 3.75 50.24
CA TYR A 216 -10.28 3.16 49.37
C TYR A 216 -11.72 3.47 49.80
N LYS A 217 -12.48 4.08 48.89
CA LYS A 217 -13.95 4.13 48.92
C LYS A 217 -14.46 3.79 47.53
N GLN A 218 -15.40 2.86 47.43
CA GLN A 218 -15.89 2.33 46.15
C GLN A 218 -16.30 3.44 45.16
N TYR A 219 -17.09 4.43 45.62
CA TYR A 219 -17.53 5.54 44.79
C TYR A 219 -16.39 6.48 44.38
N LYS A 220 -15.37 6.67 45.24
CA LYS A 220 -14.20 7.52 44.94
C LYS A 220 -13.28 6.85 43.93
N SER A 221 -13.00 5.56 44.09
CA SER A 221 -12.18 4.81 43.12
C SER A 221 -12.87 4.75 41.76
N TYR A 222 -14.19 4.52 41.72
CA TYR A 222 -14.94 4.59 40.45
C TYR A 222 -14.88 5.99 39.81
N ALA A 223 -15.09 7.06 40.59
CA ALA A 223 -14.93 8.44 40.13
C ALA A 223 -13.53 8.74 39.59
N HIS A 224 -12.50 8.30 40.31
CA HIS A 224 -11.10 8.44 39.93
C HIS A 224 -10.81 7.72 38.60
N SER A 225 -11.30 6.48 38.44
CA SER A 225 -11.14 5.72 37.19
C SER A 225 -11.80 6.40 35.99
N LYS A 226 -12.95 7.05 36.19
CA LYS A 226 -13.65 7.77 35.13
C LYS A 226 -12.97 9.08 34.77
N LEU A 227 -12.37 9.79 35.72
CA LEU A 227 -11.47 10.91 35.44
C LEU A 227 -10.25 10.45 34.61
N CYS A 228 -9.63 9.33 34.99
CA CYS A 228 -8.50 8.76 34.25
C CYS A 228 -8.88 8.44 32.79
N ASN A 229 -10.08 7.89 32.54
CA ASN A 229 -10.56 7.67 31.17
C ASN A 229 -10.70 8.97 30.37
N MET A 230 -11.09 10.09 30.98
CA MET A 230 -11.20 11.39 30.28
C MET A 230 -9.81 11.89 29.86
N LEU A 231 -8.87 11.88 30.80
CA LEU A 231 -7.49 12.33 30.56
C LEU A 231 -6.75 11.39 29.59
N PHE A 232 -7.00 10.08 29.68
CA PHE A 232 -6.51 9.10 28.71
C PHE A 232 -6.99 9.41 27.30
N ALA A 233 -8.30 9.61 27.10
CA ALA A 233 -8.85 9.90 25.80
C ALA A 233 -8.33 11.23 25.23
N ARG A 234 -8.09 12.22 26.10
CA ARG A 234 -7.50 13.51 25.75
C ARG A 234 -6.06 13.37 25.24
N GLU A 235 -5.19 12.69 25.98
CA GLU A 235 -3.80 12.44 25.55
C GLU A 235 -3.75 11.53 24.32
N LEU A 236 -4.61 10.52 24.24
CA LEU A 236 -4.72 9.63 23.09
C LEU A 236 -5.12 10.40 21.82
N ALA A 237 -6.06 11.36 21.93
CA ALA A 237 -6.46 12.22 20.82
C ALA A 237 -5.29 13.08 20.32
N HIS A 238 -4.48 13.63 21.24
CA HIS A 238 -3.29 14.40 20.89
C HIS A 238 -2.27 13.53 20.15
N ARG A 239 -2.00 12.32 20.64
CA ARG A 239 -1.04 11.37 20.04
C ARG A 239 -1.48 10.81 18.70
N LEU A 240 -2.78 10.72 18.43
CA LEU A 240 -3.33 10.20 17.17
C LEU A 240 -3.64 11.28 16.13
N LYS A 241 -3.32 12.54 16.42
CA LYS A 241 -3.50 13.64 15.47
C LYS A 241 -2.76 13.35 14.16
N GLY A 242 -3.46 13.48 13.04
CA GLY A 242 -2.91 13.22 11.69
C GLY A 242 -2.88 11.74 11.26
N THR A 243 -3.23 10.79 12.13
CA THR A 243 -3.23 9.36 11.78
C THR A 243 -4.50 8.88 11.07
N GLY A 244 -5.55 9.71 11.04
CA GLY A 244 -6.89 9.32 10.57
C GLY A 244 -7.72 8.53 11.59
N VAL A 245 -7.24 8.42 12.84
CA VAL A 245 -7.98 7.83 13.96
C VAL A 245 -8.52 8.93 14.87
N THR A 246 -9.84 8.98 15.09
CA THR A 246 -10.45 9.93 16.02
C THR A 246 -10.73 9.30 17.38
N VAL A 247 -10.71 10.11 18.43
CA VAL A 247 -11.00 9.68 19.80
C VAL A 247 -12.13 10.55 20.35
N HIS A 248 -13.17 9.92 20.90
CA HIS A 248 -14.30 10.61 21.48
C HIS A 248 -14.60 10.11 22.88
N ILE A 249 -14.94 11.04 23.75
CA ILE A 249 -15.42 10.74 25.09
C ILE A 249 -16.93 10.81 25.09
N VAL A 250 -17.60 9.80 25.65
CA VAL A 250 -19.07 9.76 25.69
C VAL A 250 -19.59 9.63 27.11
N HIS A 251 -20.59 10.44 27.42
CA HIS A 251 -21.46 10.28 28.57
C HIS A 251 -22.78 9.60 28.16
N PRO A 252 -23.17 8.48 28.81
CA PRO A 252 -24.43 7.80 28.49
C PRO A 252 -25.68 8.54 29.01
N GLY A 253 -25.52 9.62 29.77
CA GLY A 253 -26.60 10.32 30.47
C GLY A 253 -26.93 9.68 31.82
N THR A 254 -27.39 10.50 32.78
CA THR A 254 -27.69 10.07 34.15
C THR A 254 -29.19 10.24 34.45
N PRO A 255 -29.85 9.32 35.19
CA PRO A 255 -29.41 7.99 35.64
C PRO A 255 -29.85 6.86 34.68
N VAL A 256 -29.01 5.84 34.46
CA VAL A 256 -29.33 4.61 33.69
C VAL A 256 -29.25 3.39 34.62
N PRO A 257 -30.31 2.58 34.78
CA PRO A 257 -30.27 1.36 35.56
C PRO A 257 -29.31 0.36 34.90
N SER A 258 -28.24 -0.01 35.60
CA SER A 258 -27.23 -0.93 35.07
C SER A 258 -26.81 -1.97 36.10
N GLU A 259 -26.39 -3.15 35.61
CA GLU A 259 -25.84 -4.22 36.45
C GLU A 259 -24.55 -3.82 37.17
N LEU A 260 -23.97 -2.66 36.86
CA LEU A 260 -22.82 -2.09 37.54
C LEU A 260 -23.10 -1.87 39.05
N MET A 261 -24.36 -1.66 39.45
CA MET A 261 -24.76 -1.42 40.85
C MET A 261 -24.96 -2.72 41.66
N ARG A 262 -24.75 -3.90 41.08
CA ARG A 262 -25.08 -5.21 41.68
C ARG A 262 -24.38 -5.54 42.99
N HIS A 263 -23.25 -4.90 43.29
CA HIS A 263 -22.48 -5.13 44.51
C HIS A 263 -22.82 -4.19 45.67
N ASN A 264 -23.74 -3.23 45.49
CA ASN A 264 -24.22 -2.31 46.53
C ASN A 264 -25.55 -2.77 47.17
N TRP A 265 -25.87 -4.06 47.09
CA TRP A 265 -27.23 -4.58 47.26
C TRP A 265 -27.77 -4.66 48.70
N LEU A 266 -26.91 -4.65 49.72
CA LEU A 266 -27.32 -4.91 51.11
C LEU A 266 -27.93 -3.72 51.86
N SER A 267 -27.67 -2.46 51.47
CA SER A 267 -28.19 -1.28 52.20
C SER A 267 -29.56 -0.78 51.73
N MET A 268 -30.16 -1.40 50.70
CA MET A 268 -31.30 -0.81 49.96
C MET A 268 -32.50 -1.76 49.72
N VAL A 269 -32.55 -2.98 50.25
CA VAL A 269 -33.56 -3.98 49.82
C VAL A 269 -35.02 -3.58 50.13
N VAL A 270 -35.29 -2.98 51.29
CA VAL A 270 -36.67 -2.65 51.72
C VAL A 270 -37.16 -1.31 51.14
N PHE A 271 -36.28 -0.30 51.06
CA PHE A 271 -36.59 1.04 50.54
C PHE A 271 -36.65 1.08 49.00
N HIS A 272 -35.87 0.22 48.32
CA HIS A 272 -35.74 0.22 46.86
C HIS A 272 -36.91 -0.47 46.14
N THR A 273 -37.51 -1.49 46.77
CA THR A 273 -38.54 -2.33 46.13
C THR A 273 -39.90 -1.63 46.07
N PHE A 274 -40.27 -0.86 47.10
CA PHE A 274 -41.61 -0.26 47.23
C PHE A 274 -41.69 1.24 46.92
N ILE A 275 -40.58 2.00 47.01
CA ILE A 275 -40.57 3.46 46.74
C ILE A 275 -39.78 3.82 45.47
N ILE A 276 -38.61 3.21 45.25
CA ILE A 276 -37.69 3.63 44.17
C ILE A 276 -38.03 3.01 42.81
N ARG A 277 -38.52 1.78 42.72
CA ARG A 277 -38.86 1.12 41.44
C ARG A 277 -39.88 1.88 40.56
N PRO A 278 -40.99 2.44 41.10
CA PRO A 278 -41.90 3.28 40.33
C PRO A 278 -41.25 4.60 39.89
N LEU A 279 -40.45 5.22 40.77
CA LEU A 279 -39.71 6.45 40.47
C LEU A 279 -38.56 6.22 39.47
N GLN A 280 -37.95 5.04 39.43
CA GLN A 280 -36.94 4.66 38.44
C GLN A 280 -37.53 4.63 37.02
N HIS A 281 -38.74 4.12 36.84
CA HIS A 281 -39.43 4.16 35.55
C HIS A 281 -39.87 5.58 35.14
N LEU A 282 -40.07 6.50 36.09
CA LEU A 282 -40.38 7.91 35.81
C LEU A 282 -39.12 8.75 35.48
N PHE A 283 -38.03 8.59 36.22
CA PHE A 283 -36.88 9.51 36.21
C PHE A 283 -35.60 8.95 35.57
N CYS A 284 -35.44 7.62 35.44
CA CYS A 284 -34.25 7.03 34.81
C CYS A 284 -34.41 6.89 33.28
N ARG A 285 -33.27 6.88 32.58
CA ARG A 285 -33.18 6.53 31.16
C ARG A 285 -33.18 5.02 30.99
N THR A 286 -33.71 4.54 29.87
CA THR A 286 -33.53 3.13 29.49
C THR A 286 -32.08 2.87 29.09
N VAL A 287 -31.66 1.60 29.14
CA VAL A 287 -30.33 1.19 28.68
C VAL A 287 -30.12 1.52 27.20
N TYR A 288 -31.19 1.41 26.39
CA TYR A 288 -31.20 1.84 25.00
C TYR A 288 -31.01 3.36 24.84
N GLN A 289 -31.69 4.18 25.65
CA GLN A 289 -31.45 5.63 25.66
C GLN A 289 -30.01 5.96 26.08
N GLY A 290 -29.44 5.19 27.00
CA GLY A 290 -28.06 5.32 27.44
C GLY A 290 -27.01 4.97 26.38
N SER A 291 -27.33 4.10 25.41
CA SER A 291 -26.41 3.77 24.32
C SER A 291 -26.39 4.82 23.21
N GLN A 292 -27.41 5.66 23.07
CA GLN A 292 -27.60 6.51 21.89
C GLN A 292 -26.46 7.49 21.63
N THR A 293 -25.86 8.11 22.67
CA THR A 293 -24.70 8.99 22.45
C THR A 293 -23.47 8.20 21.97
N THR A 294 -23.32 6.96 22.42
CA THR A 294 -22.23 6.08 21.96
C THR A 294 -22.44 5.70 20.49
N VAL A 295 -23.66 5.30 20.13
CA VAL A 295 -24.05 4.97 18.76
C VAL A 295 -23.91 6.19 17.86
N TYR A 296 -24.29 7.38 18.32
CA TYR A 296 -24.10 8.63 17.61
C TYR A 296 -22.63 8.89 17.27
N CYS A 297 -21.72 8.83 18.26
CA CYS A 297 -20.30 9.01 18.01
C CYS A 297 -19.68 7.90 17.14
N ALA A 298 -20.25 6.69 17.16
CA ALA A 298 -19.82 5.58 16.31
C ALA A 298 -20.26 5.75 14.85
N CYS A 299 -21.43 6.34 14.60
CA CYS A 299 -22.04 6.41 13.27
C CYS A 299 -21.95 7.78 12.57
N SER A 300 -21.94 8.88 13.33
CA SER A 300 -22.10 10.24 12.78
C SER A 300 -20.87 10.69 11.99
N GLU A 301 -21.04 11.17 10.76
CA GLU A 301 -19.95 11.79 9.97
C GLU A 301 -19.42 13.06 10.64
N GLU A 302 -20.28 13.86 11.27
CA GLU A 302 -19.92 15.10 11.98
C GLU A 302 -18.93 14.84 13.14
N CYS A 303 -19.03 13.69 13.80
CA CYS A 303 -18.04 13.30 14.81
C CYS A 303 -16.70 12.87 14.19
N GLY A 304 -16.68 12.46 12.92
CA GLY A 304 -15.50 11.94 12.24
C GLY A 304 -14.43 12.98 11.89
N GLU A 305 -14.76 14.27 11.92
CA GLU A 305 -13.83 15.35 11.55
C GLU A 305 -12.99 15.87 12.72
N GLU A 306 -13.45 15.69 13.96
CA GLU A 306 -12.82 16.31 15.15
C GLU A 306 -12.53 15.31 16.28
N THR A 307 -11.28 15.22 16.72
CA THR A 307 -10.81 14.33 17.79
C THR A 307 -10.72 15.02 19.15
N GLY A 308 -10.86 14.27 20.25
CA GLY A 308 -10.68 14.75 21.63
C GLY A 308 -11.92 15.37 22.29
N ASN A 309 -13.06 15.37 21.60
CA ASN A 309 -14.31 15.99 22.09
C ASN A 309 -15.06 15.12 23.11
N TYR A 310 -15.75 15.78 24.05
CA TYR A 310 -16.66 15.19 25.02
C TYR A 310 -18.11 15.35 24.54
N TYR A 311 -18.87 14.26 24.55
CA TYR A 311 -20.25 14.22 24.07
C TYR A 311 -21.22 13.76 25.13
N GLU A 312 -22.33 14.49 25.25
CA GLU A 312 -23.49 14.13 26.05
C GLU A 312 -24.76 14.45 25.26
N ASN A 313 -25.78 13.57 25.33
CA ASN A 313 -27.05 13.78 24.63
C ASN A 313 -26.89 14.00 23.12
N MET A 314 -25.93 13.30 22.50
CA MET A 314 -25.57 13.42 21.08
C MET A 314 -25.11 14.82 20.66
N ARG A 315 -24.55 15.60 21.60
CA ARG A 315 -23.99 16.94 21.35
C ARG A 315 -22.65 17.10 22.06
N LYS A 316 -21.79 17.97 21.52
CA LYS A 316 -20.55 18.37 22.18
C LYS A 316 -20.88 19.11 23.48
N ASP A 317 -20.15 18.81 24.55
CA ASP A 317 -20.29 19.43 25.87
C ASP A 317 -18.91 19.56 26.55
N THR A 318 -18.84 20.29 27.67
CA THR A 318 -17.58 20.60 28.36
C THR A 318 -17.39 19.73 29.62
N PRO A 319 -16.29 18.96 29.74
CA PRO A 319 -16.01 18.15 30.92
C PRO A 319 -15.51 19.02 32.10
N SER A 320 -15.16 18.40 33.24
CA SER A 320 -14.60 19.16 34.38
C SER A 320 -13.22 19.78 34.04
N ALA A 321 -12.84 20.86 34.74
CA ALA A 321 -11.50 21.45 34.59
C ALA A 321 -10.37 20.43 34.80
N ALA A 322 -10.53 19.52 35.77
CA ALA A 322 -9.56 18.45 36.03
C ALA A 322 -9.44 17.44 34.88
N ALA A 323 -10.48 17.28 34.04
CA ALA A 323 -10.46 16.41 32.86
C ALA A 323 -9.88 17.11 31.62
N MET A 324 -9.61 18.43 31.69
CA MET A 324 -8.99 19.22 30.63
C MET A 324 -7.52 19.58 30.94
N ASP A 325 -6.94 19.01 31.98
CA ASP A 325 -5.55 19.24 32.39
C ASP A 325 -4.58 18.41 31.52
N ASP A 326 -3.92 19.07 30.57
CA ASP A 326 -2.97 18.43 29.63
C ASP A 326 -1.74 17.85 30.33
N GLU A 327 -1.25 18.48 31.39
CA GLU A 327 -0.06 18.00 32.11
C GLU A 327 -0.41 16.77 32.97
N ALA A 328 -1.58 16.77 33.60
CA ALA A 328 -2.10 15.58 34.27
C ALA A 328 -2.35 14.43 33.27
N ALA A 329 -2.82 14.73 32.05
CA ALA A 329 -3.04 13.73 31.01
C ALA A 329 -1.73 13.06 30.56
N LYS A 330 -0.69 13.83 30.25
CA LYS A 330 0.66 13.32 29.92
C LYS A 330 1.24 12.49 31.08
N LYS A 331 1.15 13.00 32.31
CA LYS A 331 1.64 12.31 33.51
C LYS A 331 0.91 10.99 33.75
N LEU A 332 -0.41 10.96 33.59
CA LEU A 332 -1.23 9.75 33.69
C LEU A 332 -0.85 8.73 32.62
N TRP A 333 -0.67 9.18 31.38
CA TRP A 333 -0.24 8.32 30.28
C TRP A 333 1.10 7.66 30.58
N LYS A 334 2.11 8.45 30.97
CA LYS A 334 3.44 7.95 31.34
C LYS A 334 3.37 6.94 32.48
N LEU A 335 2.65 7.25 33.55
CA LEU A 335 2.46 6.33 34.68
C LEU A 335 1.79 5.03 34.22
N SER A 336 0.79 5.12 33.35
CA SER A 336 0.07 3.94 32.84
C SER A 336 0.96 3.08 31.95
N CYS A 337 1.78 3.68 31.08
CA CYS A 337 2.80 2.94 30.30
C CYS A 337 3.81 2.23 31.21
N GLN A 338 4.28 2.90 32.27
CA GLN A 338 5.20 2.30 33.26
C GLN A 338 4.56 1.11 33.97
N LEU A 339 3.34 1.26 34.48
CA LEU A 339 2.59 0.19 35.15
C LEU A 339 2.33 -0.99 34.21
N LEU A 340 2.04 -0.71 32.94
CA LEU A 340 1.76 -1.73 31.92
C LEU A 340 3.02 -2.29 31.26
N LYS A 341 4.21 -1.73 31.54
CA LYS A 341 5.48 -2.07 30.87
C LYS A 341 5.37 -1.97 29.34
N ILE A 342 4.80 -0.87 28.86
CA ILE A 342 4.70 -0.54 27.42
C ILE A 342 5.98 0.17 26.98
N ASN A 343 6.67 -0.35 25.96
CA ASN A 343 7.79 0.32 25.32
C ASN A 343 7.26 1.25 24.21
N GLU A 344 7.51 2.56 24.34
CA GLU A 344 7.19 3.53 23.30
C GLU A 344 8.39 3.72 22.37
N ASN A 345 8.21 3.52 21.06
CA ASN A 345 9.17 4.03 20.08
C ASN A 345 8.95 5.54 19.95
N TRP A 346 9.91 6.36 20.37
CA TRP A 346 9.82 7.81 20.26
C TRP A 346 10.35 8.29 18.92
N VAL A 347 9.51 8.94 18.13
CA VAL A 347 9.94 9.71 16.96
C VAL A 347 10.06 11.16 17.39
N LEU A 348 11.29 11.64 17.52
CA LEU A 348 11.58 13.00 17.94
C LEU A 348 11.56 13.94 16.72
N GLY A 349 11.03 15.15 16.89
CA GLY A 349 11.03 16.17 15.83
C GLY A 349 10.00 15.96 14.71
N LEU A 350 9.06 15.02 14.85
CA LEU A 350 7.98 14.87 13.87
C LEU A 350 7.14 16.16 13.77
N ASN A 351 6.88 16.62 12.55
CA ASN A 351 6.21 17.90 12.24
C ASN A 351 6.96 19.16 12.73
N THR A 352 8.23 19.03 13.10
CA THR A 352 9.09 20.19 13.37
C THR A 352 9.97 20.48 12.16
N PRO A 353 10.19 21.75 11.79
CA PRO A 353 11.14 22.07 10.74
C PRO A 353 12.55 21.59 11.10
N TRP A 354 13.28 21.13 10.09
CA TRP A 354 14.68 20.74 10.23
C TRP A 354 15.58 21.97 10.18
N TYR A 355 16.30 22.21 11.27
CA TYR A 355 17.31 23.26 11.44
C TYR A 355 18.73 22.69 11.55
N GLY A 356 18.89 21.38 11.40
CA GLY A 356 20.18 20.69 11.54
C GLY A 356 21.15 20.83 10.37
N GLY A 357 20.96 21.79 9.47
CA GLY A 357 21.81 21.98 8.28
C GLY A 357 21.59 20.95 7.16
N ASP A 358 22.35 21.05 6.08
CA ASP A 358 22.29 20.12 4.94
C ASP A 358 23.18 18.89 5.18
N VAL A 359 22.72 18.00 6.07
CA VAL A 359 23.44 16.77 6.46
C VAL A 359 23.70 15.79 5.31
N LYS A 360 23.12 16.03 4.13
CA LYS A 360 23.42 15.23 2.93
C LYS A 360 24.77 15.62 2.32
N ASN A 361 25.13 16.90 2.38
CA ASN A 361 26.29 17.46 1.70
C ASN A 361 27.36 17.98 2.65
N THR A 362 27.00 18.35 3.88
CA THR A 362 27.91 18.94 4.87
C THR A 362 27.68 18.35 6.26
N VAL A 363 28.49 18.80 7.22
CA VAL A 363 28.30 18.55 8.65
C VAL A 363 26.97 19.13 9.17
N GLY A 364 26.48 18.59 10.27
CA GLY A 364 25.27 19.09 10.95
C GLY A 364 24.61 18.06 11.86
N GLY A 365 23.32 18.23 12.12
CA GLY A 365 22.52 17.28 12.89
C GLY A 365 22.44 17.52 14.40
N GLY A 366 23.04 18.59 14.91
CA GLY A 366 23.00 18.95 16.33
C GLY A 366 21.58 19.10 16.90
N GLN A 367 20.60 19.46 16.06
CA GLN A 367 19.18 19.43 16.40
C GLN A 367 18.74 18.07 16.97
N LYS A 368 19.27 16.95 16.46
CA LYS A 368 18.97 15.60 16.96
C LYS A 368 19.40 15.44 18.43
N VAL A 369 20.59 15.92 18.77
CA VAL A 369 21.14 15.85 20.13
C VAL A 369 20.33 16.72 21.08
N ARG A 370 19.91 17.92 20.66
CA ARG A 370 19.02 18.79 21.45
C ARG A 370 17.69 18.09 21.72
N LEU A 371 17.03 17.56 20.68
CA LEU A 371 15.75 16.87 20.81
C LEU A 371 15.87 15.64 21.73
N LEU A 372 16.96 14.88 21.60
CA LEU A 372 17.24 13.74 22.48
C LEU A 372 17.43 14.18 23.93
N ARG A 373 18.19 15.26 24.17
CA ARG A 373 18.39 15.83 25.51
C ARG A 373 17.08 16.22 26.15
N ASP A 374 16.24 16.94 25.41
CA ASP A 374 14.94 17.40 25.91
C ASP A 374 14.07 16.18 26.28
N ALA A 375 14.06 15.13 25.45
CA ALA A 375 13.33 13.88 25.71
C ALA A 375 13.87 13.09 26.91
N LEU A 376 15.19 13.03 27.11
CA LEU A 376 15.82 12.28 28.20
C LEU A 376 15.86 13.01 29.54
N THR A 377 15.40 14.25 29.60
CA THR A 377 15.36 15.05 30.84
C THR A 377 14.62 14.34 31.98
N GLU A 378 13.58 13.59 31.66
CA GLU A 378 12.80 12.85 32.67
C GLU A 378 13.42 11.52 33.10
N PHE A 379 14.44 11.04 32.37
CA PHE A 379 15.10 9.75 32.58
C PHE A 379 16.53 9.89 33.11
N LYS A 380 16.98 11.12 33.33
CA LYS A 380 18.33 11.46 33.81
C LYS A 380 18.75 10.80 35.14
N HIS A 381 17.80 10.29 35.92
CA HIS A 381 18.03 9.60 37.19
C HIS A 381 17.55 8.14 37.19
N ASP A 382 17.03 7.63 36.07
CA ASP A 382 16.52 6.26 35.98
C ASP A 382 17.62 5.29 35.53
N GLY A 383 18.26 4.64 36.51
CA GLY A 383 19.34 3.68 36.26
C GLY A 383 18.91 2.38 35.55
N ASN A 384 17.61 2.11 35.43
CA ASN A 384 17.10 0.91 34.77
C ASN A 384 16.68 1.18 33.31
N ALA A 385 16.55 2.44 32.92
CA ALA A 385 16.18 2.82 31.56
C ALA A 385 17.38 2.66 30.61
N ILE A 386 17.19 1.89 29.54
CA ILE A 386 18.15 1.74 28.44
C ILE A 386 17.54 2.39 27.20
N ILE A 387 18.33 3.25 26.56
CA ILE A 387 17.93 4.01 25.38
C ILE A 387 18.75 3.51 24.21
N LEU A 388 18.05 3.12 23.15
CA LEU A 388 18.62 2.93 21.83
C LEU A 388 18.27 4.15 20.99
N PHE A 389 19.28 4.92 20.60
CA PHE A 389 19.16 5.99 19.62
C PHE A 389 19.57 5.47 18.25
N ILE A 390 18.77 5.79 17.23
CA ILE A 390 19.05 5.50 15.82
C ILE A 390 18.58 6.65 14.94
N ASP A 391 19.24 6.85 13.82
CA ASP A 391 18.77 7.73 12.76
C ASP A 391 17.46 7.19 12.14
N GLY A 392 16.60 8.11 11.70
CA GLY A 392 15.22 7.77 11.32
C GLY A 392 15.00 7.44 9.84
N TYR A 393 15.89 7.86 8.94
CA TYR A 393 15.65 7.76 7.49
C TYR A 393 16.32 6.55 6.83
N ASP A 394 17.45 6.09 7.38
CA ASP A 394 18.34 5.14 6.73
C ASP A 394 18.85 4.07 7.70
N VAL A 395 18.00 3.67 8.65
CA VAL A 395 18.26 2.57 9.57
C VAL A 395 17.18 1.51 9.44
N ILE A 396 17.59 0.25 9.33
CA ILE A 396 16.71 -0.91 9.38
C ILE A 396 17.04 -1.73 10.63
N ILE A 397 16.01 -2.01 11.44
CA ILE A 397 16.12 -2.92 12.59
C ILE A 397 15.76 -4.33 12.14
N ASN A 398 16.68 -5.27 12.33
CA ASN A 398 16.54 -6.67 11.94
C ASN A 398 16.51 -7.63 13.14
N ALA A 399 16.10 -7.14 14.33
CA ALA A 399 15.90 -7.97 15.53
C ALA A 399 14.87 -7.40 16.49
N ASN A 400 14.37 -8.26 17.39
CA ASN A 400 13.59 -7.83 18.54
C ASN A 400 14.48 -7.22 19.64
N ALA A 401 13.84 -6.53 20.60
CA ALA A 401 14.54 -5.85 21.68
C ALA A 401 15.34 -6.80 22.59
N GLU A 402 14.87 -8.03 22.80
CA GLU A 402 15.55 -9.02 23.65
C GLU A 402 16.96 -9.34 23.13
N ILE A 403 17.09 -9.57 21.82
CA ILE A 403 18.38 -9.91 21.21
C ILE A 403 19.32 -8.70 21.18
N ILE A 404 18.79 -7.49 20.97
CA ILE A 404 19.56 -6.25 21.05
C ILE A 404 20.11 -6.06 22.48
N LEU A 405 19.27 -6.24 23.50
CA LEU A 405 19.65 -6.11 24.91
C LEU A 405 20.66 -7.19 25.32
N GLU A 406 20.46 -8.45 24.92
CA GLU A 406 21.41 -9.53 25.20
C GLU A 406 22.83 -9.19 24.70
N ARG A 407 22.93 -8.68 23.47
CA ARG A 407 24.20 -8.28 22.88
C ARG A 407 24.79 -7.03 23.55
N PHE A 408 23.95 -6.07 23.92
CA PHE A 408 24.37 -4.89 24.68
C PHE A 408 24.96 -5.29 26.03
N TYR A 409 24.32 -6.19 26.78
CA TYR A 409 24.85 -6.68 28.05
C TYR A 409 26.20 -7.42 27.87
N LYS A 410 26.35 -8.22 26.81
CA LYS A 410 27.63 -8.90 26.49
C LYS A 410 28.76 -7.92 26.18
N SER A 411 28.47 -6.71 25.68
CA SER A 411 29.49 -5.69 25.42
C SER A 411 30.17 -5.16 26.69
N GLY A 412 29.47 -5.24 27.84
CA GLY A 412 29.91 -4.66 29.11
C GLY A 412 30.14 -3.14 29.08
N ALA A 413 29.55 -2.44 28.12
CA ALA A 413 29.55 -0.98 28.05
C ALA A 413 28.39 -0.40 28.86
N ASN A 414 28.54 0.84 29.36
CA ASN A 414 27.38 1.61 29.81
C ASN A 414 26.75 2.38 28.64
N VAL A 415 27.58 2.81 27.69
CA VAL A 415 27.17 3.43 26.43
C VAL A 415 28.02 2.82 25.32
N LEU A 416 27.35 2.22 24.33
CA LEU A 416 27.96 1.57 23.18
C LEU A 416 27.56 2.34 21.91
N PHE A 417 28.53 2.96 21.26
CA PHE A 417 28.34 3.59 19.96
C PHE A 417 28.61 2.61 18.83
N SER A 418 27.94 2.83 17.70
CA SER A 418 28.31 2.18 16.45
C SER A 418 29.72 2.60 16.02
N ALA A 419 30.41 1.73 15.27
CA ALA A 419 31.76 1.96 14.80
C ALA A 419 31.82 1.99 13.26
N GLU A 420 32.75 2.76 12.69
CA GLU A 420 32.94 2.86 11.25
C GLU A 420 34.43 2.94 10.83
N GLY A 421 34.66 2.81 9.52
CA GLY A 421 36.00 2.76 8.93
C GLY A 421 36.68 4.12 8.76
N PHE A 422 35.92 5.22 8.85
CA PHE A 422 36.42 6.58 8.59
C PHE A 422 36.39 7.46 9.84
N CYS A 423 37.43 8.26 10.04
CA CYS A 423 37.43 9.31 11.06
C CYS A 423 36.83 10.57 10.45
N TRP A 424 35.55 10.80 10.69
CA TRP A 424 34.77 11.92 10.13
C TRP A 424 34.07 12.71 11.25
N PRO A 425 33.92 14.04 11.13
CA PRO A 425 34.35 14.90 10.01
C PRO A 425 35.84 15.30 10.04
N ASP A 426 36.48 15.27 11.21
CA ASP A 426 37.88 15.67 11.36
C ASP A 426 38.82 14.46 11.40
N ASN A 427 39.54 14.25 10.30
CA ASN A 427 40.49 13.15 10.17
C ASN A 427 41.77 13.33 11.00
N SER A 428 42.08 14.55 11.48
CA SER A 428 43.26 14.79 12.32
C SER A 428 43.14 14.09 13.69
N LEU A 429 41.90 13.87 14.16
CA LEU A 429 41.58 13.20 15.41
C LEU A 429 41.85 11.68 15.38
N ALA A 430 42.10 11.09 14.21
CA ALA A 430 42.31 9.64 14.06
C ALA A 430 43.47 9.10 14.92
N VAL A 431 44.47 9.95 15.21
CA VAL A 431 45.63 9.60 16.04
C VAL A 431 45.25 9.46 17.52
N GLU A 432 44.25 10.20 17.97
CA GLU A 432 43.80 10.21 19.38
C GLU A 432 42.91 8.99 19.73
N TYR A 433 42.30 8.35 18.72
CA TYR A 433 41.50 7.16 18.93
C TYR A 433 42.34 6.01 19.52
N PRO A 434 41.83 5.23 20.48
CA PRO A 434 42.51 4.01 20.92
C PRO A 434 42.78 3.05 19.75
N ALA A 435 43.91 2.33 19.81
CA ALA A 435 44.19 1.27 18.85
C ALA A 435 43.24 0.09 19.09
N VAL A 436 42.64 -0.44 18.02
CA VAL A 436 41.79 -1.64 18.05
C VAL A 436 42.55 -2.83 17.47
N LYS A 437 42.44 -4.01 18.09
CA LYS A 437 43.13 -5.23 17.62
C LYS A 437 42.55 -5.74 16.31
N SER A 438 41.23 -5.68 16.18
CA SER A 438 40.46 -6.07 15.01
C SER A 438 39.15 -5.28 15.04
N GLY A 439 38.61 -4.96 13.87
CA GLY A 439 37.38 -4.20 13.74
C GLY A 439 37.57 -2.74 13.33
N LYS A 440 36.44 -2.05 13.25
CA LYS A 440 36.33 -0.63 12.94
C LYS A 440 36.75 0.22 14.16
N ARG A 441 37.46 1.33 13.91
CA ARG A 441 38.16 2.11 14.94
C ARG A 441 37.43 3.37 15.37
N TYR A 442 36.63 3.97 14.49
CA TYR A 442 36.12 5.33 14.68
C TYR A 442 34.64 5.30 15.07
N LEU A 443 34.20 6.31 15.82
CA LEU A 443 32.82 6.45 16.29
C LEU A 443 31.90 6.90 15.16
N ASN A 444 30.69 6.35 15.09
CA ASN A 444 29.60 6.88 14.29
C ASN A 444 28.39 7.20 15.19
N SER A 445 27.81 8.39 15.03
CA SER A 445 26.72 8.88 15.89
C SER A 445 25.32 8.43 15.48
N GLY A 446 25.16 7.87 14.28
CA GLY A 446 23.85 7.53 13.74
C GLY A 446 23.17 6.37 14.47
N ALA A 447 23.90 5.62 15.30
CA ALA A 447 23.30 4.65 16.22
C ALA A 447 24.16 4.44 17.48
N PHE A 448 23.50 4.39 18.64
CA PHE A 448 24.12 4.01 19.91
C PHE A 448 23.09 3.53 20.93
N ILE A 449 23.52 2.72 21.89
CA ILE A 449 22.69 2.20 22.97
C ILE A 449 23.36 2.38 24.33
N GLY A 450 22.60 2.71 25.37
CA GLY A 450 23.17 2.88 26.70
C GLY A 450 22.16 3.19 27.80
N TYR A 451 22.64 3.28 29.03
CA TYR A 451 21.82 3.67 30.18
C TYR A 451 21.45 5.16 30.09
N ALA A 452 20.18 5.47 30.33
CA ALA A 452 19.65 6.83 30.20
C ALA A 452 20.42 7.89 31.02
N PRO A 453 20.86 7.63 32.28
CA PRO A 453 21.62 8.61 33.05
C PRO A 453 23.01 8.88 32.48
N ASP A 454 23.65 7.89 31.85
CA ASP A 454 24.97 8.05 31.23
C ASP A 454 24.85 8.81 29.90
N ILE A 455 23.86 8.45 29.07
CA ILE A 455 23.57 9.19 27.83
C ILE A 455 23.22 10.64 28.12
N TYR A 456 22.35 10.90 29.11
CA TYR A 456 21.96 12.27 29.47
C TYR A 456 23.15 13.13 29.89
N LYS A 457 24.12 12.56 30.64
CA LYS A 457 25.34 13.27 31.03
C LYS A 457 26.22 13.58 29.81
N ILE A 458 26.39 12.61 28.91
CA ILE A 458 27.15 12.80 27.65
C ILE A 458 26.55 13.94 26.83
N ILE A 459 25.24 13.95 26.58
CA ILE A 459 24.57 14.98 25.73
C ILE A 459 24.36 16.33 26.41
N THR A 460 24.77 16.48 27.67
CA THR A 460 24.72 17.75 28.42
C THR A 460 26.10 18.29 28.76
N GLU A 461 27.16 17.58 28.39
CA GLU A 461 28.55 17.92 28.75
C GLU A 461 28.98 19.25 28.13
N ARG A 462 28.56 19.52 26.90
CA ARG A 462 28.93 20.73 26.14
C ARG A 462 27.70 21.34 25.48
N PRO A 463 27.65 22.69 25.33
CA PRO A 463 26.62 23.34 24.53
C PRO A 463 26.77 22.96 23.05
N LEU A 464 25.64 22.85 22.35
CA LEU A 464 25.55 22.49 20.94
C LEU A 464 24.44 23.31 20.28
N LYS A 465 24.71 23.90 19.13
CA LYS A 465 23.71 24.56 18.28
C LYS A 465 23.03 23.53 17.38
N ASP A 466 21.85 23.87 16.86
CA ASP A 466 21.09 22.94 16.00
C ASP A 466 21.87 22.57 14.72
N GLU A 467 22.66 23.49 14.18
CA GLU A 467 23.48 23.34 12.96
C GLU A 467 24.86 22.70 13.17
N ASP A 468 25.29 22.54 14.43
CA ASP A 468 26.59 21.93 14.74
C ASP A 468 26.57 20.42 14.41
N ASP A 469 27.75 19.82 14.23
CA ASP A 469 27.89 18.41 13.89
C ASP A 469 27.66 17.49 15.10
N ASP A 470 26.70 16.58 15.00
CA ASP A 470 26.42 15.63 16.08
C ASP A 470 27.54 14.59 16.23
N GLN A 471 28.14 14.12 15.13
CA GLN A 471 29.21 13.13 15.17
C GLN A 471 30.49 13.67 15.81
N LEU A 472 30.89 14.90 15.48
CA LEU A 472 32.04 15.58 16.07
C LEU A 472 31.83 15.82 17.56
N TYR A 473 30.61 16.18 17.97
CA TYR A 473 30.24 16.33 19.37
C TYR A 473 30.51 15.04 20.17
N TYR A 474 29.99 13.90 19.70
CA TYR A 474 30.22 12.61 20.37
C TYR A 474 31.68 12.15 20.26
N THR A 475 32.36 12.43 19.15
CA THR A 475 33.78 12.12 18.96
C THR A 475 34.64 12.79 20.02
N HIS A 476 34.45 14.09 20.28
CA HIS A 476 35.20 14.79 21.31
C HIS A 476 34.95 14.22 22.72
N ILE A 477 33.74 13.75 23.00
CA ILE A 477 33.43 13.11 24.29
C ILE A 477 34.09 11.73 24.40
N PHE A 478 34.11 10.96 23.31
CA PHE A 478 34.76 9.65 23.29
C PHE A 478 36.28 9.74 23.40
N LEU A 479 36.89 10.77 22.80
CA LEU A 479 38.34 10.97 22.84
C LEU A 479 38.85 11.41 24.21
N ASP A 480 38.02 12.09 25.00
CA ASP A 480 38.34 12.41 26.40
C ASP A 480 38.47 11.12 27.23
N PRO A 481 39.69 10.77 27.71
CA PRO A 481 39.91 9.52 28.42
C PRO A 481 39.18 9.48 29.76
N VAL A 482 38.99 10.63 30.42
CA VAL A 482 38.33 10.72 31.73
C VAL A 482 36.84 10.44 31.56
N LEU A 483 36.19 11.07 30.57
CA LEU A 483 34.77 10.83 30.29
C LEU A 483 34.53 9.42 29.76
N ARG A 484 35.39 8.92 28.87
CA ARG A 484 35.31 7.55 28.32
C ARG A 484 35.39 6.48 29.41
N GLU A 485 36.30 6.63 30.37
CA GLU A 485 36.43 5.68 31.49
C GLU A 485 35.26 5.82 32.47
N LYS A 486 34.90 7.05 32.85
CA LYS A 486 33.81 7.34 33.78
C LYS A 486 32.46 6.77 33.32
N HIS A 487 32.13 6.94 32.04
CA HIS A 487 30.87 6.49 31.44
C HIS A 487 31.01 5.16 30.70
N LYS A 488 32.15 4.45 30.85
CA LYS A 488 32.44 3.16 30.19
C LYS A 488 32.00 3.15 28.72
N ILE A 489 32.37 4.20 27.99
CA ILE A 489 31.98 4.38 26.59
C ILE A 489 32.82 3.43 25.74
N LYS A 490 32.16 2.62 24.89
CA LYS A 490 32.80 1.70 23.96
C LYS A 490 32.26 1.88 22.54
N LEU A 491 33.02 1.35 21.58
CA LEU A 491 32.62 1.24 20.18
C LEU A 491 32.35 -0.22 19.83
N ASP A 492 31.32 -0.48 19.02
CA ASP A 492 31.00 -1.79 18.48
C ASP A 492 31.90 -2.14 17.28
N SER A 493 33.20 -2.31 17.53
CA SER A 493 34.22 -2.45 16.49
C SER A 493 34.03 -3.64 15.54
N THR A 494 33.42 -4.73 15.98
CA THR A 494 33.20 -5.93 15.15
C THR A 494 31.78 -6.03 14.60
N SER A 495 31.02 -4.94 14.67
CA SER A 495 29.63 -4.88 14.18
C SER A 495 28.73 -5.97 14.77
N ALA A 496 28.83 -6.21 16.09
CA ALA A 496 28.04 -7.22 16.77
C ALA A 496 26.56 -6.79 16.92
N ILE A 497 26.27 -5.50 16.98
CA ILE A 497 24.92 -4.92 17.03
C ILE A 497 24.71 -4.03 15.80
N PHE A 498 25.64 -3.13 15.54
CA PHE A 498 25.52 -2.06 14.55
C PHE A 498 26.37 -2.33 13.31
N GLN A 499 25.76 -2.23 12.13
CA GLN A 499 26.45 -2.26 10.85
C GLN A 499 26.28 -0.94 10.12
N ASN A 500 27.35 -0.15 10.09
CA ASN A 500 27.46 1.00 9.21
C ASN A 500 27.92 0.50 7.83
N LEU A 501 27.21 0.85 6.76
CA LEU A 501 27.48 0.34 5.41
C LEU A 501 28.53 1.16 4.66
N HIS A 502 28.80 2.41 5.04
CA HIS A 502 29.79 3.22 4.33
C HIS A 502 31.20 2.66 4.49
N GLY A 503 31.83 2.24 3.38
CA GLY A 503 33.13 1.58 3.37
C GLY A 503 33.13 0.14 3.91
N ALA A 504 31.97 -0.49 4.02
CA ALA A 504 31.81 -1.86 4.49
C ALA A 504 30.71 -2.63 3.71
N VAL A 505 30.40 -2.19 2.48
CA VAL A 505 29.42 -2.87 1.61
C VAL A 505 29.90 -4.28 1.24
N ASP A 506 31.18 -4.43 0.92
CA ASP A 506 31.77 -5.73 0.57
C ASP A 506 31.95 -6.66 1.78
N ASP A 507 31.80 -6.14 3.01
CA ASP A 507 31.91 -6.92 4.25
C ASP A 507 30.62 -7.70 4.57
N VAL A 508 29.50 -7.42 3.88
CA VAL A 508 28.18 -7.93 4.25
C VAL A 508 27.51 -8.74 3.16
N ASP A 509 26.74 -9.75 3.56
CA ASP A 509 25.92 -10.56 2.64
C ASP A 509 24.59 -10.97 3.30
N LEU A 510 23.59 -11.24 2.46
CA LEU A 510 22.27 -11.69 2.87
C LEU A 510 22.29 -13.20 3.14
N ASP A 511 21.99 -13.58 4.38
CA ASP A 511 21.85 -14.97 4.78
C ASP A 511 20.37 -15.39 4.79
N PHE A 512 20.03 -16.25 3.83
CA PHE A 512 18.71 -16.85 3.64
C PHE A 512 18.51 -18.17 4.40
N SER A 513 19.52 -18.66 5.12
CA SER A 513 19.46 -19.95 5.80
C SER A 513 18.45 -19.93 6.97
N PRO A 514 17.57 -20.95 7.07
CA PRO A 514 16.61 -21.03 8.17
C PRO A 514 17.36 -21.37 9.48
N SER A 515 17.19 -20.55 10.52
CA SER A 515 17.83 -20.77 11.82
C SER A 515 16.87 -20.62 13.00
N GLY A 516 16.66 -21.72 13.75
CA GLY A 516 15.98 -21.73 15.05
C GLY A 516 14.66 -20.93 15.10
N HIS A 517 14.58 -19.96 16.02
CA HIS A 517 13.40 -19.10 16.22
C HIS A 517 13.22 -18.01 15.14
N ARG A 518 14.13 -17.92 14.16
CA ARG A 518 14.16 -16.93 13.08
C ARG A 518 14.01 -17.56 11.69
N MET A 519 13.30 -18.69 11.57
CA MET A 519 13.11 -19.41 10.30
C MET A 519 12.57 -18.56 9.14
N ARG A 520 11.85 -17.47 9.42
CA ARG A 520 11.17 -16.63 8.42
C ARG A 520 11.86 -15.28 8.17
N GLN A 521 13.03 -15.04 8.76
CA GLN A 521 13.68 -13.73 8.70
C GLN A 521 15.02 -13.82 7.96
N VAL A 522 15.21 -13.00 6.93
CA VAL A 522 16.51 -12.86 6.24
C VAL A 522 17.46 -12.07 7.15
N ARG A 523 18.68 -12.58 7.29
CA ARG A 523 19.70 -12.01 8.19
C ARG A 523 20.77 -11.31 7.36
N LEU A 524 21.47 -10.37 7.99
CA LEU A 524 22.67 -9.77 7.41
C LEU A 524 23.87 -10.36 8.13
N ALA A 525 24.75 -11.04 7.40
CA ALA A 525 26.00 -11.56 7.91
C ALA A 525 27.11 -10.57 7.60
N ASN A 526 27.94 -10.23 8.59
CA ASN A 526 29.21 -9.56 8.37
C ASN A 526 30.30 -10.64 8.25
N LEU A 527 30.79 -10.84 7.03
CA LEU A 527 31.74 -11.88 6.69
C LEU A 527 33.16 -11.57 7.21
N ALA A 528 33.51 -10.30 7.33
CA ALA A 528 34.82 -9.87 7.82
C ALA A 528 35.06 -10.24 9.29
N TYR A 529 34.01 -10.21 10.12
CA TYR A 529 34.13 -10.46 11.56
C TYR A 529 33.34 -11.69 12.04
N GLY A 530 32.59 -12.35 11.16
CA GLY A 530 31.75 -13.50 11.53
C GLY A 530 30.62 -13.13 12.48
N THR A 531 30.06 -11.92 12.34
CA THR A 531 28.97 -11.40 13.18
C THR A 531 27.67 -11.28 12.38
N GLU A 532 26.54 -11.16 13.08
CA GLU A 532 25.22 -11.00 12.46
C GLU A 532 24.57 -9.71 12.96
N PRO A 533 24.95 -8.53 12.46
CA PRO A 533 24.43 -7.25 12.93
C PRO A 533 22.89 -7.16 12.84
N VAL A 534 22.30 -6.39 13.76
CA VAL A 534 20.85 -6.29 13.93
C VAL A 534 20.29 -4.87 13.74
N ILE A 535 21.17 -3.88 13.67
CA ILE A 535 20.84 -2.51 13.33
C ILE A 535 21.73 -2.14 12.14
N ILE A 536 21.11 -1.95 10.97
CA ILE A 536 21.81 -1.72 9.71
C ILE A 536 21.61 -0.25 9.34
N HIS A 537 22.70 0.47 9.20
CA HIS A 537 22.71 1.92 8.94
C HIS A 537 23.34 2.20 7.58
N GLY A 538 22.55 2.75 6.67
CA GLY A 538 22.98 3.17 5.33
C GLY A 538 23.66 4.54 5.34
N ASN A 539 24.64 4.74 6.22
CA ASN A 539 25.33 6.01 6.37
C ASN A 539 26.05 6.46 5.09
N GLY A 540 26.31 7.76 5.00
CA GLY A 540 27.03 8.36 3.86
C GLY A 540 26.39 8.02 2.51
N LYS A 541 27.21 7.48 1.59
CA LYS A 541 26.81 7.15 0.21
C LYS A 541 26.13 5.78 0.07
N SER A 542 25.90 5.04 1.15
CA SER A 542 25.44 3.64 1.10
C SER A 542 23.91 3.48 1.13
N LYS A 543 23.14 4.56 0.94
CA LYS A 543 21.67 4.55 0.92
C LYS A 543 21.10 3.57 -0.12
N MET A 544 21.73 3.50 -1.29
CA MET A 544 21.27 2.62 -2.37
C MET A 544 21.48 1.14 -2.04
N HIS A 545 22.61 0.82 -1.41
CA HIS A 545 22.84 -0.55 -0.94
C HIS A 545 21.89 -0.90 0.21
N LEU A 546 21.58 0.04 1.11
CA LEU A 546 20.55 -0.16 2.13
C LEU A 546 19.18 -0.44 1.51
N ASN A 547 18.79 0.27 0.45
CA ASN A 547 17.53 0.00 -0.26
C ASN A 547 17.49 -1.42 -0.84
N TYR A 548 18.60 -1.90 -1.41
CA TYR A 548 18.73 -3.29 -1.85
C TYR A 548 18.54 -4.27 -0.70
N LEU A 549 19.27 -4.10 0.41
CA LEU A 549 19.12 -4.97 1.59
C LEU A 549 17.69 -4.93 2.13
N GLY A 550 17.07 -3.74 2.18
CA GLY A 550 15.71 -3.50 2.68
C GLY A 550 14.61 -4.20 1.87
N ASN A 551 14.90 -4.70 0.67
CA ASN A 551 13.99 -5.60 -0.06
C ASN A 551 13.90 -7.00 0.58
N TYR A 552 14.73 -7.31 1.58
CA TYR A 552 14.82 -8.61 2.22
C TYR A 552 14.76 -8.51 3.75
N ILE A 553 15.67 -7.74 4.35
CA ILE A 553 15.77 -7.58 5.81
C ILE A 553 14.59 -6.76 6.36
N GLY A 554 14.26 -6.95 7.63
CA GLY A 554 13.02 -6.38 8.20
C GLY A 554 11.75 -7.13 7.79
N ASN A 555 11.90 -8.36 7.28
CA ASN A 555 10.83 -9.25 6.84
C ASN A 555 10.01 -8.71 5.64
N TRP A 556 10.69 -8.05 4.70
CA TRP A 556 10.06 -7.58 3.45
C TRP A 556 9.78 -8.73 2.49
N TRP A 557 10.77 -9.60 2.30
CA TRP A 557 10.71 -10.81 1.48
C TRP A 557 11.47 -11.95 2.16
N ASN A 558 10.96 -13.18 2.10
CA ASN A 558 11.68 -14.36 2.57
C ASN A 558 11.39 -15.60 1.70
N PRO A 559 12.26 -16.64 1.71
CA PRO A 559 12.09 -17.82 0.87
C PRO A 559 10.84 -18.68 1.16
N ILE A 560 10.20 -18.51 2.33
CA ILE A 560 9.07 -19.34 2.77
C ILE A 560 7.74 -18.70 2.40
N ASP A 561 7.55 -17.44 2.80
CA ASP A 561 6.30 -16.68 2.62
C ASP A 561 6.32 -15.82 1.34
N GLY A 562 7.48 -15.71 0.66
CA GLY A 562 7.67 -14.83 -0.49
C GLY A 562 7.65 -13.36 -0.08
N CYS A 563 6.96 -12.53 -0.86
CA CYS A 563 6.82 -11.09 -0.59
C CYS A 563 5.78 -10.82 0.50
N VAL A 564 6.22 -10.58 1.73
CA VAL A 564 5.37 -10.22 2.87
C VAL A 564 4.82 -8.81 2.69
N ALA A 565 5.69 -7.86 2.31
CA ALA A 565 5.34 -6.47 2.10
C ALA A 565 4.30 -6.24 0.98
N CYS A 566 4.16 -7.19 0.05
CA CYS A 566 3.20 -7.12 -1.05
C CYS A 566 1.74 -7.13 -0.59
N ASN A 567 1.48 -7.50 0.67
CA ASN A 567 0.16 -7.54 1.29
C ASN A 567 -0.04 -6.46 2.37
N GLU A 568 0.95 -5.58 2.52
CA GLU A 568 0.91 -4.48 3.48
C GLU A 568 0.35 -3.21 2.84
N ASP A 569 -0.37 -2.42 3.64
CA ASP A 569 -0.91 -1.10 3.27
C ASP A 569 -1.66 -1.02 1.92
N LEU A 570 -2.34 -2.10 1.52
CA LEU A 570 -3.09 -2.12 0.25
C LEU A 570 -4.31 -1.19 0.29
N ILE A 571 -4.56 -0.49 -0.82
CA ILE A 571 -5.78 0.31 -0.98
C ILE A 571 -6.99 -0.63 -1.11
N GLN A 572 -7.99 -0.42 -0.26
CA GLN A 572 -9.29 -1.10 -0.35
C GLN A 572 -10.29 -0.20 -1.05
N LEU A 573 -10.53 -0.46 -2.34
CA LEU A 573 -11.56 0.18 -3.14
C LEU A 573 -12.67 -0.83 -3.47
N ASN A 574 -13.88 -0.32 -3.68
CA ASN A 574 -14.98 -1.12 -4.20
C ASN A 574 -14.88 -1.16 -5.74
N TRP A 575 -14.29 -2.23 -6.26
CA TRP A 575 -14.03 -2.39 -7.70
C TRP A 575 -15.29 -2.67 -8.54
N ASP A 576 -16.47 -2.75 -7.89
CA ASP A 576 -17.77 -2.93 -8.56
C ASP A 576 -18.50 -1.58 -8.77
N SER A 577 -17.98 -0.47 -8.23
CA SER A 577 -18.60 0.85 -8.27
C SER A 577 -17.68 1.84 -8.96
N GLU A 578 -18.06 2.31 -10.16
CA GLU A 578 -17.22 3.21 -10.97
C GLU A 578 -16.79 4.49 -10.22
N ASN A 579 -17.65 5.02 -9.33
CA ASN A 579 -17.37 6.23 -8.57
C ASN A 579 -16.22 6.06 -7.56
N ASP A 580 -15.92 4.83 -7.15
CA ASP A 580 -14.87 4.54 -6.18
C ASP A 580 -13.48 4.37 -6.85
N PHE A 581 -13.41 4.34 -8.18
CA PHE A 581 -12.15 4.28 -8.91
C PHE A 581 -11.46 5.64 -8.93
N PRO A 582 -10.16 5.75 -8.59
CA PRO A 582 -9.39 6.98 -8.74
C PRO A 582 -9.40 7.49 -10.18
N PHE A 583 -9.33 8.81 -10.35
CA PHE A 583 -9.17 9.38 -11.69
C PHE A 583 -7.70 9.26 -12.15
N VAL A 584 -7.47 8.66 -13.31
CA VAL A 584 -6.11 8.42 -13.85
C VAL A 584 -5.93 9.19 -15.15
N VAL A 585 -4.80 9.89 -15.28
CA VAL A 585 -4.35 10.38 -16.58
C VAL A 585 -3.33 9.40 -17.13
N LEU A 586 -3.63 8.81 -18.30
CA LEU A 586 -2.75 7.93 -19.05
C LEU A 586 -2.01 8.76 -20.10
N ALA A 587 -0.69 8.93 -19.92
CA ALA A 587 0.18 9.67 -20.81
C ALA A 587 0.97 8.72 -21.72
N CYS A 588 0.63 8.70 -23.00
CA CYS A 588 1.27 7.93 -24.05
C CYS A 588 2.41 8.72 -24.70
N PHE A 589 3.61 8.15 -24.78
CA PHE A 589 4.75 8.78 -25.44
C PHE A 589 5.22 7.98 -26.67
N ILE A 590 5.10 8.59 -27.86
CA ILE A 590 5.60 8.03 -29.12
C ILE A 590 6.82 8.86 -29.54
N ASN A 591 7.99 8.48 -29.02
CA ASN A 591 9.25 9.22 -29.20
C ASN A 591 10.06 8.77 -30.42
N SER A 592 9.90 7.52 -30.85
CA SER A 592 10.65 6.85 -31.91
C SER A 592 9.70 6.02 -32.78
N GLY A 593 10.17 5.61 -33.96
CA GLY A 593 9.39 4.75 -34.86
C GLY A 593 8.99 3.44 -34.17
N THR A 594 7.73 3.34 -33.76
CA THR A 594 7.21 2.16 -33.06
C THR A 594 6.59 1.13 -34.03
N PRO A 595 7.06 -0.13 -34.03
CA PRO A 595 6.40 -1.24 -34.71
C PRO A 595 5.02 -1.55 -34.11
N PHE A 596 4.07 -1.95 -34.96
CA PHE A 596 2.73 -2.40 -34.55
C PHE A 596 1.99 -1.40 -33.65
N LEU A 597 2.02 -0.10 -33.99
CA LEU A 597 1.44 0.98 -33.16
C LEU A 597 -0.08 0.82 -32.88
N ASP A 598 -0.83 0.20 -33.78
CA ASP A 598 -2.24 -0.14 -33.54
C ASP A 598 -2.41 -1.16 -32.41
N LYS A 599 -1.50 -2.13 -32.28
CA LYS A 599 -1.48 -3.09 -31.17
C LYS A 599 -1.10 -2.43 -29.83
N TYR A 600 -0.28 -1.39 -29.86
CA TYR A 600 -0.04 -0.55 -28.69
C TYR A 600 -1.35 0.05 -28.17
N PHE A 601 -2.11 0.72 -29.04
CA PHE A 601 -3.39 1.29 -28.67
C PHE A 601 -4.40 0.22 -28.22
N GLU A 602 -4.45 -0.92 -28.91
CA GLU A 602 -5.30 -2.06 -28.52
C GLU A 602 -5.01 -2.51 -27.08
N SER A 603 -3.73 -2.56 -26.67
CA SER A 603 -3.36 -2.94 -25.30
C SER A 603 -3.88 -1.95 -24.24
N ILE A 604 -3.95 -0.66 -24.56
CA ILE A 604 -4.52 0.38 -23.69
C ILE A 604 -6.03 0.21 -23.57
N LEU A 605 -6.71 -0.09 -24.69
CA LEU A 605 -8.17 -0.29 -24.72
C LEU A 605 -8.61 -1.51 -23.92
N ARG A 606 -7.74 -2.53 -23.80
CA ARG A 606 -7.99 -3.76 -23.04
C ARG A 606 -7.81 -3.60 -21.53
N LEU A 607 -7.37 -2.44 -21.04
CA LEU A 607 -7.24 -2.20 -19.60
C LEU A 607 -8.59 -2.36 -18.91
N ASP A 608 -8.64 -3.22 -17.89
CA ASP A 608 -9.81 -3.44 -17.05
C ASP A 608 -9.93 -2.28 -16.05
N TYR A 609 -10.45 -1.15 -16.53
CA TYR A 609 -10.67 0.08 -15.76
C TYR A 609 -11.78 0.91 -16.41
N PRO A 610 -12.68 1.57 -15.66
CA PRO A 610 -13.73 2.39 -16.23
C PRO A 610 -13.16 3.52 -17.11
N LYS A 611 -13.53 3.55 -18.40
CA LYS A 611 -13.04 4.55 -19.36
C LYS A 611 -13.38 5.98 -18.92
N SER A 612 -14.54 6.17 -18.28
CA SER A 612 -14.98 7.43 -17.67
C SER A 612 -14.06 7.96 -16.56
N ARG A 613 -13.16 7.11 -16.05
CA ARG A 613 -12.16 7.42 -15.01
C ARG A 613 -10.73 7.46 -15.55
N ILE A 614 -10.56 7.42 -16.88
CA ILE A 614 -9.27 7.56 -17.55
C ILE A 614 -9.33 8.77 -18.49
N GLY A 615 -8.38 9.69 -18.35
CA GLY A 615 -8.07 10.71 -19.37
C GLY A 615 -6.83 10.30 -20.14
N ILE A 616 -6.86 10.34 -21.48
CA ILE A 616 -5.73 9.96 -22.33
C ILE A 616 -5.07 11.20 -22.91
N VAL A 617 -3.75 11.26 -22.82
CA VAL A 617 -2.91 12.27 -23.48
C VAL A 617 -1.86 11.54 -24.31
N ILE A 618 -1.77 11.87 -25.59
CA ILE A 618 -0.78 11.26 -26.51
C ILE A 618 0.20 12.33 -26.95
N PHE A 619 1.48 12.12 -26.72
CA PHE A 619 2.57 12.94 -27.25
C PHE A 619 3.23 12.19 -28.40
N ASN A 620 3.00 12.65 -29.63
CA ASN A 620 3.56 12.03 -30.83
C ASN A 620 4.66 12.89 -31.45
N ARG A 621 5.88 12.35 -31.49
CA ARG A 621 7.04 12.98 -32.13
C ARG A 621 7.39 12.36 -33.48
N VAL A 622 6.61 11.38 -33.92
CA VAL A 622 6.86 10.61 -35.15
C VAL A 622 5.81 10.97 -36.18
N GLU A 623 6.20 11.81 -37.14
CA GLU A 623 5.30 12.32 -38.19
C GLU A 623 4.55 11.20 -38.95
N PRO A 624 5.20 10.09 -39.38
CA PRO A 624 4.48 9.00 -40.06
C PRO A 624 3.38 8.33 -39.21
N HIS A 625 3.46 8.45 -37.88
CA HIS A 625 2.46 7.89 -36.96
C HIS A 625 1.27 8.83 -36.71
N ALA A 626 1.35 10.10 -37.12
CA ALA A 626 0.32 11.11 -36.86
C ALA A 626 -1.07 10.69 -37.34
N VAL A 627 -1.17 10.09 -38.54
CA VAL A 627 -2.46 9.61 -39.09
C VAL A 627 -3.09 8.52 -38.22
N LYS A 628 -2.28 7.58 -37.70
CA LYS A 628 -2.76 6.52 -36.80
C LYS A 628 -3.20 7.10 -35.45
N VAL A 629 -2.47 8.09 -34.93
CA VAL A 629 -2.80 8.79 -33.69
C VAL A 629 -4.11 9.57 -33.84
N GLU A 630 -4.26 10.37 -34.90
CA GLU A 630 -5.49 11.12 -35.18
C GLU A 630 -6.70 10.18 -35.35
N HIS A 631 -6.52 9.05 -36.05
CA HIS A 631 -7.56 8.05 -36.17
C HIS A 631 -7.98 7.49 -34.81
N PHE A 632 -7.02 7.17 -33.93
CA PHE A 632 -7.31 6.71 -32.56
C PHE A 632 -8.04 7.76 -31.74
N VAL A 633 -7.60 9.02 -31.77
CA VAL A 633 -8.25 10.13 -31.05
C VAL A 633 -9.70 10.28 -31.50
N ASN A 634 -9.94 10.31 -32.82
CA ASN A 634 -11.29 10.44 -33.37
C ASN A 634 -12.20 9.25 -33.02
N LEU A 635 -11.63 8.04 -32.97
CA LEU A 635 -12.39 6.83 -32.62
C LEU A 635 -12.77 6.80 -31.13
N MET A 636 -11.94 7.39 -30.26
CA MET A 636 -12.08 7.33 -28.81
C MET A 636 -12.66 8.61 -28.20
N ASP A 637 -12.98 9.60 -29.02
CA ASP A 637 -13.60 10.84 -28.58
C ASP A 637 -14.96 10.55 -27.91
N GLY A 638 -15.16 11.09 -26.71
CA GLY A 638 -16.36 10.85 -25.89
C GLY A 638 -16.43 9.51 -25.14
N GLU A 639 -15.55 8.54 -25.40
CA GLU A 639 -15.52 7.24 -24.69
C GLU A 639 -14.77 7.31 -23.35
N TYR A 640 -13.72 8.12 -23.31
CA TYR A 640 -12.88 8.37 -22.14
C TYR A 640 -13.23 9.70 -21.48
N HIS A 641 -12.74 9.95 -20.27
CA HIS A 641 -12.96 11.22 -19.58
C HIS A 641 -12.51 12.42 -20.43
N PHE A 642 -11.37 12.27 -21.10
CA PHE A 642 -10.97 13.07 -22.26
C PHE A 642 -9.94 12.28 -23.08
N VAL A 643 -9.80 12.60 -24.36
CA VAL A 643 -8.71 12.12 -25.20
C VAL A 643 -8.12 13.33 -25.91
N GLN A 644 -6.82 13.55 -25.78
CA GLN A 644 -6.13 14.60 -26.50
C GLN A 644 -4.80 14.09 -27.04
N ALA A 645 -4.40 14.57 -28.20
CA ALA A 645 -3.08 14.30 -28.76
C ALA A 645 -2.37 15.61 -29.08
N ASP A 646 -1.12 15.69 -28.65
CA ASP A 646 -0.17 16.67 -29.14
C ASP A 646 0.71 15.96 -30.19
N SER A 647 0.38 16.22 -31.46
CA SER A 647 1.20 15.79 -32.60
C SER A 647 2.16 16.90 -33.05
N ALA A 648 2.33 17.96 -32.26
CA ALA A 648 3.33 18.97 -32.54
C ALA A 648 4.70 18.38 -32.24
N ILE A 649 5.43 18.03 -33.32
CA ILE A 649 6.84 17.59 -33.30
C ILE A 649 7.76 18.59 -32.55
N SER A 650 7.27 19.80 -32.28
CA SER A 650 7.98 20.86 -31.58
C SER A 650 8.33 20.54 -30.11
N LEU A 651 7.56 19.69 -29.42
CA LEU A 651 7.93 19.31 -28.05
C LEU A 651 9.05 18.28 -28.06
N THR A 652 10.10 18.56 -27.29
CA THR A 652 11.09 17.54 -26.93
C THR A 652 10.43 16.51 -26.01
N GLU A 653 10.93 15.27 -26.00
CA GLU A 653 10.45 14.22 -25.08
C GLU A 653 10.42 14.71 -23.64
N ARG A 654 11.47 15.41 -23.22
CA ARG A 654 11.59 15.98 -21.88
C ARG A 654 10.45 16.95 -21.56
N ASN A 655 10.19 17.90 -22.46
CA ASN A 655 9.12 18.88 -22.27
C ASN A 655 7.74 18.21 -22.32
N ALA A 656 7.57 17.17 -23.14
CA ALA A 656 6.33 16.38 -23.18
C ALA A 656 6.09 15.64 -21.84
N ARG A 657 7.13 15.04 -21.26
CA ARG A 657 7.03 14.36 -19.95
C ARG A 657 6.73 15.33 -18.82
N ASP A 658 7.37 16.51 -18.80
CA ASP A 658 7.04 17.57 -17.83
C ASP A 658 5.60 18.08 -18.04
N ARG A 659 5.15 18.27 -19.30
CA ARG A 659 3.78 18.67 -19.61
C ARG A 659 2.73 17.64 -19.16
N ALA A 660 3.05 16.35 -19.19
CA ALA A 660 2.16 15.31 -18.69
C ALA A 660 1.92 15.43 -17.18
N VAL A 661 2.94 15.83 -16.41
CA VAL A 661 2.79 16.12 -14.97
C VAL A 661 1.85 17.32 -14.78
N ASP A 662 2.04 18.40 -15.54
CA ASP A 662 1.19 19.58 -15.49
C ASP A 662 -0.28 19.26 -15.81
N ILE A 663 -0.54 18.51 -16.87
CA ILE A 663 -1.90 18.12 -17.26
C ILE A 663 -2.58 17.30 -16.14
N CYS A 664 -1.83 16.41 -15.49
CA CYS A 664 -2.37 15.62 -14.39
C CYS A 664 -2.74 16.53 -13.20
N LEU A 665 -1.89 17.50 -12.87
CA LEU A 665 -2.16 18.49 -11.83
C LEU A 665 -3.37 19.38 -12.17
N GLU A 666 -3.44 19.90 -13.40
CA GLU A 666 -4.52 20.75 -13.91
C GLU A 666 -5.88 20.03 -13.92
N SER A 667 -5.88 18.76 -14.31
CA SER A 667 -7.10 17.93 -14.39
C SER A 667 -7.57 17.40 -13.04
N GLY A 668 -6.79 17.60 -11.97
CA GLY A 668 -7.11 17.10 -10.63
C GLY A 668 -6.95 15.59 -10.48
N CYS A 669 -6.17 14.94 -11.35
CA CYS A 669 -5.92 13.50 -11.35
C CYS A 669 -5.48 12.96 -9.97
N ASP A 670 -5.75 11.69 -9.71
CA ASP A 670 -5.24 10.96 -8.55
C ASP A 670 -3.93 10.21 -8.88
N TYR A 671 -3.78 9.79 -10.15
CA TYR A 671 -2.58 9.12 -10.64
C TYR A 671 -2.24 9.55 -12.07
N LEU A 672 -0.94 9.67 -12.34
CA LEU A 672 -0.37 9.75 -13.70
C LEU A 672 0.19 8.38 -14.07
N PHE A 673 -0.32 7.78 -15.13
CA PHE A 673 0.18 6.53 -15.68
C PHE A 673 0.94 6.81 -16.97
N VAL A 674 2.26 6.71 -16.92
CA VAL A 674 3.15 6.93 -18.06
C VAL A 674 3.34 5.61 -18.79
N VAL A 675 3.11 5.64 -20.11
CA VAL A 675 3.26 4.49 -20.99
C VAL A 675 3.97 4.92 -22.27
N ASP A 676 5.19 4.46 -22.47
CA ASP A 676 5.92 4.68 -23.72
C ASP A 676 5.43 3.68 -24.78
N ALA A 677 5.48 4.06 -26.05
CA ALA A 677 4.94 3.28 -27.17
C ALA A 677 5.60 1.90 -27.37
N GLU A 678 6.78 1.69 -26.78
CA GLU A 678 7.49 0.41 -26.78
C GLU A 678 6.92 -0.58 -25.74
N ALA A 679 6.18 -0.09 -24.73
CA ALA A 679 5.54 -0.93 -23.74
C ALA A 679 4.32 -1.63 -24.35
N ARG A 680 4.20 -2.94 -24.14
CA ARG A 680 2.98 -3.70 -24.45
C ARG A 680 2.38 -4.22 -23.16
N ILE A 681 1.13 -3.86 -22.90
CA ILE A 681 0.39 -4.30 -21.70
C ILE A 681 -0.34 -5.59 -22.04
N ASP A 682 0.14 -6.71 -21.49
CA ASP A 682 -0.48 -8.03 -21.68
C ASP A 682 -1.56 -8.30 -20.62
N PHE A 683 -1.39 -7.76 -19.41
CA PHE A 683 -2.32 -7.97 -18.30
C PHE A 683 -3.31 -6.80 -18.17
N SER A 684 -4.58 -7.06 -18.48
CA SER A 684 -5.66 -6.05 -18.39
C SER A 684 -5.81 -5.44 -16.99
N GLY A 685 -5.52 -6.21 -15.93
CA GLY A 685 -5.59 -5.78 -14.53
C GLY A 685 -4.42 -4.92 -14.04
N THR A 686 -3.49 -4.50 -14.93
CA THR A 686 -2.26 -3.77 -14.56
C THR A 686 -2.56 -2.55 -13.70
N LEU A 687 -3.39 -1.63 -14.18
CA LEU A 687 -3.66 -0.35 -13.50
C LEU A 687 -4.30 -0.56 -12.12
N LYS A 688 -5.31 -1.44 -12.03
CA LYS A 688 -5.95 -1.82 -10.75
C LYS A 688 -4.91 -2.37 -9.76
N THR A 689 -4.02 -3.22 -10.23
CA THR A 689 -3.02 -3.89 -9.37
C THR A 689 -2.00 -2.91 -8.84
N LEU A 690 -1.46 -2.03 -9.68
CA LEU A 690 -0.49 -1.01 -9.26
C LEU A 690 -1.10 -0.03 -8.24
N ILE A 691 -2.33 0.44 -8.48
CA ILE A 691 -3.06 1.33 -7.55
C ILE A 691 -3.27 0.62 -6.20
N LYS A 692 -3.67 -0.66 -6.19
CA LYS A 692 -3.86 -1.44 -4.96
C LYS A 692 -2.61 -1.47 -4.08
N LYS A 693 -1.40 -1.46 -4.65
CA LYS A 693 -0.12 -1.52 -3.91
C LYS A 693 0.20 -0.25 -3.09
N ASN A 694 -0.55 0.83 -3.27
CA ASN A 694 -0.45 2.08 -2.51
C ASN A 694 0.96 2.71 -2.47
N LYS A 695 1.74 2.57 -3.54
CA LYS A 695 3.08 3.17 -3.64
C LYS A 695 3.02 4.50 -4.38
N SER A 696 3.87 5.43 -3.98
CA SER A 696 3.95 6.75 -4.63
C SER A 696 4.49 6.68 -6.06
N LEU A 697 5.48 5.82 -6.28
CA LEU A 697 6.14 5.57 -7.57
C LEU A 697 6.26 4.06 -7.74
N ILE A 698 5.62 3.51 -8.77
CA ILE A 698 5.61 2.06 -9.02
C ILE A 698 5.56 1.75 -10.51
N ALA A 699 6.41 0.83 -10.95
CA ALA A 699 6.45 0.32 -12.31
C ALA A 699 6.01 -1.16 -12.34
N PRO A 700 5.17 -1.58 -13.28
CA PRO A 700 5.02 -2.99 -13.60
C PRO A 700 6.30 -3.47 -14.30
N MET A 701 6.83 -4.63 -13.92
CA MET A 701 8.00 -5.20 -14.58
C MET A 701 7.64 -5.67 -16.00
N THR A 702 8.35 -5.17 -17.00
CA THR A 702 8.28 -5.61 -18.39
C THR A 702 9.67 -6.04 -18.88
N ILE A 703 9.70 -7.03 -19.79
CA ILE A 703 10.93 -7.64 -20.31
C ILE A 703 10.90 -7.60 -21.83
N ARG A 704 12.07 -7.41 -22.44
CA ARG A 704 12.24 -7.38 -23.90
C ARG A 704 12.46 -8.80 -24.46
N GLY A 705 11.43 -9.40 -25.05
CA GLY A 705 11.48 -10.72 -25.69
C GLY A 705 12.00 -11.83 -24.76
N GLU A 706 12.83 -12.73 -25.29
CA GLU A 706 13.54 -13.76 -24.50
C GLU A 706 14.82 -13.24 -23.82
N ALA A 707 15.16 -11.96 -24.01
CA ALA A 707 16.34 -11.37 -23.38
C ALA A 707 16.09 -11.08 -21.89
N LEU A 708 17.17 -10.79 -21.15
CA LEU A 708 17.10 -10.35 -19.75
C LEU A 708 16.93 -8.82 -19.61
N TRP A 709 16.84 -8.07 -20.71
CA TRP A 709 16.65 -6.62 -20.65
C TRP A 709 15.23 -6.29 -20.17
N SER A 710 15.14 -5.43 -19.16
CA SER A 710 13.87 -5.03 -18.54
C SER A 710 13.78 -3.52 -18.40
N ASN A 711 12.61 -3.02 -18.02
CA ASN A 711 12.36 -1.60 -17.74
C ASN A 711 12.88 -1.13 -16.38
N PHE A 712 13.84 -1.82 -15.77
CA PHE A 712 14.41 -1.41 -14.48
C PHE A 712 15.88 -1.80 -14.36
N TRP A 713 16.61 -1.09 -13.50
CA TRP A 713 17.97 -1.44 -13.12
C TRP A 713 17.98 -1.80 -11.63
N GLY A 714 18.70 -2.88 -11.28
CA GLY A 714 18.82 -3.29 -9.87
C GLY A 714 19.92 -2.54 -9.11
N ALA A 715 20.93 -2.02 -9.81
CA ALA A 715 22.04 -1.27 -9.23
C ALA A 715 22.49 -0.12 -10.15
N LEU A 716 23.37 0.73 -9.62
CA LEU A 716 24.06 1.78 -10.38
C LEU A 716 25.57 1.65 -10.15
N ASN A 717 26.36 2.03 -11.15
CA ASN A 717 27.79 2.25 -10.97
C ASN A 717 28.04 3.63 -10.32
N ASP A 718 29.31 3.94 -10.02
CA ASP A 718 29.69 5.18 -9.34
C ASP A 718 29.35 6.46 -10.14
N ASP A 719 29.25 6.34 -11.47
CA ASP A 719 28.86 7.43 -12.37
C ASP A 719 27.33 7.59 -12.49
N GLY A 720 26.55 6.72 -11.84
CA GLY A 720 25.08 6.75 -11.86
C GLY A 720 24.44 6.10 -13.09
N PHE A 721 25.20 5.31 -13.85
CA PHE A 721 24.72 4.51 -14.98
C PHE A 721 24.42 3.06 -14.57
N TYR A 722 23.91 2.28 -15.51
CA TYR A 722 23.53 0.88 -15.30
C TYR A 722 24.63 0.05 -14.63
N ALA A 723 24.23 -0.65 -13.56
CA ALA A 723 24.94 -1.81 -13.05
C ALA A 723 23.93 -2.94 -12.76
N ARG A 724 24.39 -4.18 -12.86
CA ARG A 724 23.56 -5.35 -12.51
C ARG A 724 23.65 -5.59 -11.00
N SER A 725 22.50 -5.69 -10.32
CA SER A 725 22.46 -6.19 -8.94
C SER A 725 22.51 -7.72 -8.91
N ASP A 726 22.92 -8.27 -7.76
CA ASP A 726 23.03 -9.71 -7.55
C ASP A 726 21.71 -10.46 -7.77
N ASP A 727 20.59 -9.81 -7.46
CA ASP A 727 19.26 -10.38 -7.57
C ASP A 727 18.52 -10.06 -8.88
N TYR A 728 19.12 -9.27 -9.78
CA TYR A 728 18.48 -8.81 -11.02
C TYR A 728 17.93 -9.96 -11.85
N ILE A 729 18.73 -11.00 -12.06
CA ILE A 729 18.35 -12.15 -12.90
C ILE A 729 17.17 -12.89 -12.28
N SER A 730 17.19 -13.11 -10.97
CA SER A 730 16.11 -13.81 -10.26
C SER A 730 14.81 -13.00 -10.22
N ILE A 731 14.89 -11.67 -10.18
CA ILE A 731 13.73 -10.77 -10.29
C ILE A 731 13.18 -10.80 -11.74
N ALA A 732 14.04 -10.62 -12.74
CA ALA A 732 13.66 -10.60 -14.15
C ALA A 732 13.07 -11.95 -14.60
N LYS A 733 13.71 -13.07 -14.23
CA LYS A 733 13.17 -14.42 -14.50
C LYS A 733 11.96 -14.79 -13.64
N ARG A 734 11.55 -13.92 -12.72
CA ARG A 734 10.44 -14.14 -11.78
C ARG A 734 10.64 -15.35 -10.85
N GLU A 735 11.89 -15.71 -10.58
CA GLU A 735 12.26 -16.70 -9.56
C GLU A 735 11.98 -16.15 -8.15
N ARG A 736 12.14 -14.83 -7.98
CA ARG A 736 11.72 -14.08 -6.80
C ARG A 736 10.58 -13.14 -7.19
N LEU A 737 9.37 -13.48 -6.75
CA LEU A 737 8.19 -12.62 -6.92
C LEU A 737 8.08 -11.64 -5.74
N GLY A 738 7.82 -10.37 -6.04
CA GLY A 738 7.66 -9.35 -5.02
C GLY A 738 7.57 -7.93 -5.54
N LEU A 739 7.79 -7.01 -4.60
CA LEU A 739 7.79 -5.57 -4.81
C LEU A 739 9.17 -5.05 -4.41
N TRP A 740 9.91 -4.51 -5.37
CA TRP A 740 11.34 -4.27 -5.26
C TRP A 740 11.63 -2.77 -5.30
N ASN A 741 12.25 -2.23 -4.25
CA ASN A 741 12.78 -0.87 -4.29
C ASN A 741 14.07 -0.85 -5.13
N VAL A 742 14.03 -0.13 -6.24
CA VAL A 742 15.09 -0.13 -7.26
C VAL A 742 15.63 1.29 -7.52
N PRO A 743 16.89 1.43 -7.95
CA PRO A 743 17.48 2.73 -8.29
C PRO A 743 16.89 3.41 -9.52
N HIS A 744 16.32 2.65 -10.45
CA HIS A 744 15.86 3.15 -11.74
C HIS A 744 14.78 2.24 -12.32
N PHE A 745 13.74 2.86 -12.89
CA PHE A 745 12.78 2.24 -13.80
C PHE A 745 12.48 3.21 -14.96
N SER A 746 11.94 2.70 -16.05
CA SER A 746 11.58 3.47 -17.25
C SER A 746 10.37 2.86 -17.97
N THR A 747 10.02 3.41 -19.14
CA THR A 747 9.08 2.84 -20.13
C THR A 747 7.60 2.78 -19.72
N ILE A 748 7.27 2.28 -18.53
CA ILE A 748 5.90 2.18 -18.02
C ILE A 748 5.89 2.28 -16.51
N TYR A 749 5.14 3.23 -15.95
CA TYR A 749 5.08 3.46 -14.50
C TYR A 749 3.92 4.36 -14.08
N LEU A 750 3.55 4.23 -12.81
CA LEU A 750 2.44 4.94 -12.17
C LEU A 750 2.99 5.87 -11.07
N ILE A 751 2.55 7.13 -11.10
CA ILE A 751 2.89 8.18 -10.14
C ILE A 751 1.62 8.61 -9.41
N ARG A 752 1.65 8.60 -8.09
CA ARG A 752 0.53 9.04 -7.24
C ARG A 752 0.56 10.55 -7.02
N LYS A 753 -0.64 11.15 -6.87
CA LYS A 753 -0.84 12.60 -6.69
C LYS A 753 0.00 13.26 -5.60
N ASP A 754 0.30 12.56 -4.51
CA ASP A 754 1.11 13.10 -3.39
C ASP A 754 2.53 13.49 -3.79
N ARG A 755 3.03 13.00 -4.93
CA ARG A 755 4.36 13.35 -5.46
C ARG A 755 4.34 14.26 -6.66
N LEU A 756 3.24 14.38 -7.40
CA LEU A 756 3.21 15.11 -8.68
C LEU A 756 3.73 16.56 -8.54
N SER A 757 3.30 17.30 -7.51
CA SER A 757 3.75 18.68 -7.28
C SER A 757 5.24 18.80 -6.93
N LEU A 758 5.84 17.74 -6.38
CA LEU A 758 7.26 17.68 -6.06
C LEU A 758 8.12 17.26 -7.26
N LEU A 759 7.49 16.69 -8.28
CA LEU A 759 8.13 16.16 -9.50
C LEU A 759 8.10 17.15 -10.66
N LEU A 760 7.63 18.38 -10.44
CA LEU A 760 7.73 19.45 -11.42
C LEU A 760 9.20 19.63 -11.84
N SER A 761 9.46 19.54 -13.14
CA SER A 761 10.79 19.59 -13.76
C SER A 761 11.73 18.43 -13.39
N ALA A 762 11.23 17.32 -12.85
CA ALA A 762 12.05 16.15 -12.53
C ALA A 762 12.71 15.56 -13.78
N TYR A 763 11.99 15.53 -14.91
CA TYR A 763 12.55 15.10 -16.19
C TYR A 763 13.58 16.08 -16.71
N SER A 764 13.62 17.32 -16.23
CA SER A 764 14.57 18.37 -16.61
C SER A 764 15.66 18.66 -15.58
N TYR A 765 15.72 17.89 -14.51
CA TYR A 765 16.67 18.09 -13.41
C TYR A 765 18.14 18.01 -13.85
N ASN A 766 18.49 16.99 -14.63
CA ASN A 766 19.82 16.82 -15.21
C ASN A 766 19.70 16.66 -16.74
N VAL A 767 20.00 17.74 -17.45
CA VAL A 767 19.91 17.79 -18.92
C VAL A 767 20.99 16.98 -19.64
N LYS A 768 22.05 16.54 -18.93
CA LYS A 768 23.10 15.69 -19.52
C LYS A 768 22.66 14.23 -19.63
N ASN A 769 21.76 13.80 -18.75
CA ASN A 769 21.17 12.47 -18.76
C ASN A 769 19.94 12.45 -19.66
N ASP A 770 19.54 11.27 -20.15
CA ASP A 770 18.22 11.12 -20.78
C ASP A 770 17.09 11.46 -19.77
N PRO A 771 15.87 11.74 -20.25
CA PRO A 771 14.77 12.17 -19.38
C PRO A 771 14.45 11.20 -18.23
N ASP A 772 14.50 9.89 -18.46
CA ASP A 772 14.18 8.88 -17.44
C ASP A 772 15.30 8.75 -16.41
N MET A 773 16.56 8.79 -16.84
CA MET A 773 17.69 8.89 -15.91
C MET A 773 17.65 10.18 -15.08
N SER A 774 17.29 11.32 -15.68
CA SER A 774 17.10 12.59 -14.97
C SER A 774 15.99 12.48 -13.91
N PHE A 775 14.84 11.93 -14.29
CA PHE A 775 13.70 11.73 -13.41
C PHE A 775 14.03 10.82 -12.22
N THR A 776 14.62 9.66 -12.49
CA THR A 776 15.00 8.71 -11.44
C THR A 776 16.13 9.24 -10.56
N GLN A 777 17.10 9.99 -11.12
CA GLN A 777 18.11 10.69 -10.34
C GLN A 777 17.46 11.69 -9.36
N PHE A 778 16.55 12.54 -9.85
CA PHE A 778 15.82 13.48 -9.01
C PHE A 778 15.08 12.76 -7.87
N CYS A 779 14.39 11.65 -8.18
CA CYS A 779 13.69 10.85 -7.18
C CYS A 779 14.64 10.32 -6.09
N ARG A 780 15.78 9.73 -6.47
CA ARG A 780 16.79 9.25 -5.50
C ARG A 780 17.32 10.39 -4.63
N GLU A 781 17.61 11.55 -5.23
CA GLU A 781 18.17 12.68 -4.51
C GLU A 781 17.20 13.34 -3.54
N LYS A 782 15.89 13.21 -3.78
CA LYS A 782 14.81 13.62 -2.87
C LYS A 782 14.39 12.54 -1.88
N GLY A 783 15.00 11.34 -1.94
CA GLY A 783 14.67 10.22 -1.05
C GLY A 783 13.33 9.55 -1.39
N PHE A 784 12.89 9.63 -2.65
CA PHE A 784 11.68 8.95 -3.10
C PHE A 784 12.03 7.52 -3.52
N PHE A 785 11.40 6.54 -2.86
CA PHE A 785 11.50 5.15 -3.26
C PHE A 785 10.75 4.89 -4.56
N MET A 786 11.36 4.05 -5.40
CA MET A 786 10.89 3.67 -6.71
C MET A 786 10.71 2.16 -6.71
N TYR A 787 9.47 1.70 -6.88
CA TYR A 787 9.16 0.29 -6.77
C TYR A 787 8.94 -0.36 -8.13
N VAL A 788 9.40 -1.60 -8.30
CA VAL A 788 9.05 -2.48 -9.42
C VAL A 788 8.26 -3.65 -8.89
N ASP A 789 7.10 -3.91 -9.48
CA ASP A 789 6.26 -5.06 -9.16
C ASP A 789 6.42 -6.13 -10.25
N ASN A 790 6.82 -7.34 -9.85
CA ASN A 790 6.89 -8.50 -10.74
C ASN A 790 5.95 -9.64 -10.32
N THR A 791 4.97 -9.37 -9.45
CA THR A 791 4.03 -10.39 -8.95
C THR A 791 3.12 -10.93 -10.06
N GLU A 792 2.76 -10.13 -11.07
CA GLU A 792 1.96 -10.52 -12.23
C GLU A 792 2.74 -10.38 -13.54
N LYS A 793 2.36 -11.12 -14.59
CA LYS A 793 2.96 -10.99 -15.94
C LYS A 793 2.34 -9.79 -16.65
N TYR A 794 2.86 -8.60 -16.36
CA TYR A 794 2.26 -7.34 -16.78
C TYR A 794 2.33 -7.09 -18.29
N GLY A 795 3.45 -7.46 -18.92
CA GLY A 795 3.70 -7.11 -20.31
C GLY A 795 5.14 -7.33 -20.74
N HIS A 796 5.47 -6.81 -21.92
CA HIS A 796 6.79 -6.91 -22.54
C HIS A 796 7.17 -5.60 -23.26
N ILE A 797 8.44 -5.50 -23.66
CA ILE A 797 9.00 -4.33 -24.36
C ILE A 797 9.31 -4.69 -25.80
N MET A 798 8.84 -3.86 -26.73
CA MET A 798 9.09 -3.99 -28.17
C MET A 798 10.50 -3.54 -28.55
N VAL A 799 11.04 -4.12 -29.61
CA VAL A 799 12.31 -3.71 -30.21
C VAL A 799 12.07 -2.68 -31.31
N SER A 800 12.58 -1.45 -31.14
CA SER A 800 12.38 -0.33 -32.07
C SER A 800 13.66 0.17 -32.76
N ASP A 801 14.86 -0.27 -32.30
CA ASP A 801 16.17 0.33 -32.62
C ASP A 801 16.45 0.56 -34.12
N ASN A 802 15.91 -0.30 -35.01
CA ASN A 802 16.11 -0.23 -36.46
C ASN A 802 14.80 -0.11 -37.28
N TYR A 803 13.68 0.24 -36.63
CA TYR A 803 12.40 0.35 -37.32
C TYR A 803 12.32 1.64 -38.15
N ASN A 804 11.98 1.51 -39.45
CA ASN A 804 11.82 2.64 -40.34
C ASN A 804 10.33 3.02 -40.49
N PRO A 805 9.84 4.07 -39.79
CA PRO A 805 8.43 4.45 -39.85
C PRO A 805 8.00 5.04 -41.20
N LEU A 806 8.92 5.40 -42.10
CA LEU A 806 8.60 5.90 -43.45
C LEU A 806 8.21 4.77 -44.41
N ASN A 807 8.64 3.53 -44.14
CA ASN A 807 8.20 2.40 -44.93
C ASN A 807 6.77 2.02 -44.49
N ARG A 808 5.80 2.19 -45.39
CA ARG A 808 4.39 1.84 -45.16
C ARG A 808 4.19 0.38 -44.74
N PHE A 809 5.09 -0.50 -45.17
CA PHE A 809 5.06 -1.94 -44.89
C PHE A 809 6.06 -2.34 -43.81
N ALA A 810 6.60 -1.41 -43.00
CA ALA A 810 7.68 -1.71 -42.07
C ALA A 810 7.36 -2.85 -41.08
N ASP A 811 6.12 -2.92 -40.58
CA ASP A 811 5.66 -4.01 -39.70
C ASP A 811 5.78 -5.39 -40.38
N PHE A 812 5.56 -5.47 -41.70
CA PHE A 812 5.65 -6.69 -42.50
C PHE A 812 7.05 -7.31 -42.48
N TYR A 813 8.09 -6.48 -42.43
CA TYR A 813 9.49 -6.90 -42.43
C TYR A 813 10.04 -7.27 -41.04
N ASN A 814 9.24 -7.11 -39.98
CA ASN A 814 9.71 -7.09 -38.58
C ASN A 814 9.61 -8.43 -37.84
N ILE A 815 9.59 -9.55 -38.58
CA ILE A 815 9.47 -10.92 -38.07
C ILE A 815 10.59 -11.31 -37.09
N PHE A 816 11.80 -10.74 -37.25
CA PHE A 816 12.95 -11.12 -36.43
C PHE A 816 12.96 -10.40 -35.08
N GLU A 817 12.67 -9.11 -35.09
CA GLU A 817 12.76 -8.27 -33.90
C GLU A 817 11.56 -8.43 -32.97
N ASN A 818 10.35 -8.54 -33.54
CA ASN A 818 9.09 -8.61 -32.80
C ASN A 818 8.22 -9.75 -33.34
N ARG A 819 8.75 -10.97 -33.23
CA ARG A 819 8.15 -12.20 -33.77
C ARG A 819 6.72 -12.44 -33.29
N ARG A 820 6.46 -12.23 -32.00
CA ARG A 820 5.14 -12.47 -31.38
C ARG A 820 4.05 -11.62 -32.04
N GLU A 821 4.30 -10.34 -32.23
CA GLU A 821 3.35 -9.39 -32.84
C GLU A 821 3.20 -9.65 -34.33
N TRP A 822 4.29 -10.08 -34.98
CA TRP A 822 4.28 -10.50 -36.36
C TRP A 822 3.41 -11.76 -36.55
N GLU A 823 3.61 -12.79 -35.73
CA GLU A 823 2.82 -14.03 -35.76
C GLU A 823 1.32 -13.75 -35.56
N GLU A 824 0.97 -12.92 -34.55
CA GLU A 824 -0.43 -12.57 -34.27
C GLU A 824 -1.10 -11.82 -35.44
N ARG A 825 -0.34 -10.99 -36.18
CA ARG A 825 -0.89 -10.24 -37.32
C ARG A 825 -0.95 -11.06 -38.61
N TYR A 826 0.08 -11.86 -38.87
CA TYR A 826 0.36 -12.36 -40.22
C TYR A 826 0.16 -13.87 -40.40
N LEU A 827 0.12 -14.66 -39.32
CA LEU A 827 -0.27 -16.07 -39.42
C LEU A 827 -1.78 -16.26 -39.33
N ASP A 828 -2.28 -17.30 -39.97
CA ASP A 828 -3.68 -17.71 -39.78
C ASP A 828 -3.88 -18.23 -38.36
N GLU A 829 -4.99 -17.87 -37.72
CA GLU A 829 -5.29 -18.27 -36.34
C GLU A 829 -5.31 -19.81 -36.17
N LYS A 830 -5.67 -20.55 -37.23
CA LYS A 830 -5.74 -22.02 -37.24
C LYS A 830 -4.43 -22.68 -37.64
N TYR A 831 -3.37 -21.92 -37.98
CA TYR A 831 -2.08 -22.49 -38.36
C TYR A 831 -1.54 -23.41 -37.24
N TRP A 832 -1.64 -22.99 -35.98
CA TRP A 832 -1.11 -23.77 -34.86
C TRP A 832 -1.83 -25.12 -34.66
N ASP A 833 -3.09 -25.24 -35.08
CA ASP A 833 -3.82 -26.50 -35.05
C ASP A 833 -3.19 -27.55 -35.98
N THR A 834 -2.55 -27.11 -37.07
CA THR A 834 -1.91 -28.00 -38.06
C THR A 834 -0.76 -28.79 -37.48
N LEU A 835 -0.15 -28.32 -36.38
CA LEU A 835 0.97 -28.98 -35.72
C LEU A 835 0.50 -30.08 -34.74
N ASN A 836 -0.77 -30.10 -34.33
CA ASN A 836 -1.31 -31.11 -33.41
C ASN A 836 -1.33 -32.51 -34.04
N ASN A 837 -0.89 -33.55 -33.32
CA ASN A 837 -0.77 -34.92 -33.86
C ASN A 837 -2.07 -35.45 -34.50
N ASP A 838 -3.23 -35.05 -34.00
CA ASP A 838 -4.54 -35.52 -34.47
C ASP A 838 -5.10 -34.72 -35.67
N TYR A 839 -4.40 -33.66 -36.10
CA TYR A 839 -4.84 -32.82 -37.22
C TYR A 839 -4.87 -33.61 -38.53
N GLN A 840 -6.02 -33.61 -39.19
CA GLN A 840 -6.22 -34.25 -40.48
C GLN A 840 -6.06 -33.21 -41.59
N PHE A 841 -5.04 -33.38 -42.43
CA PHE A 841 -4.82 -32.53 -43.59
C PHE A 841 -5.84 -32.81 -44.68
N GLU A 842 -6.31 -31.76 -45.34
CA GLU A 842 -7.10 -31.88 -46.55
C GLU A 842 -6.16 -32.27 -47.71
N LEU A 843 -6.54 -33.30 -48.45
CA LEU A 843 -5.78 -33.84 -49.58
C LEU A 843 -6.59 -33.64 -50.87
N PRO A 844 -6.53 -32.47 -51.52
CA PRO A 844 -7.22 -32.25 -52.79
C PRO A 844 -6.77 -33.24 -53.89
N CYS A 845 -5.50 -33.67 -53.85
CA CYS A 845 -4.91 -34.68 -54.73
C CYS A 845 -3.96 -35.59 -53.92
N PRO A 846 -3.58 -36.77 -54.43
CA PRO A 846 -2.53 -37.59 -53.83
C PRO A 846 -1.25 -36.78 -53.61
N ASP A 847 -0.69 -36.85 -52.40
CA ASP A 847 0.52 -36.14 -51.97
C ASP A 847 0.49 -34.60 -52.10
N VAL A 848 -0.72 -34.00 -52.19
CA VAL A 848 -0.94 -32.56 -52.14
C VAL A 848 -1.65 -32.22 -50.84
N TYR A 849 -0.96 -31.53 -49.92
CA TYR A 849 -1.48 -31.21 -48.60
C TYR A 849 -1.93 -29.76 -48.53
N HIS A 850 -3.17 -29.54 -48.11
CA HIS A 850 -3.75 -28.22 -47.92
C HIS A 850 -3.90 -27.89 -46.43
N PHE A 851 -3.42 -26.71 -46.02
CA PHE A 851 -3.47 -26.24 -44.64
C PHE A 851 -3.45 -24.70 -44.58
N PRO A 852 -4.05 -24.09 -43.53
CA PRO A 852 -3.99 -22.65 -43.33
C PRO A 852 -2.59 -22.21 -42.87
N LEU A 853 -2.03 -21.17 -43.48
CA LEU A 853 -0.72 -20.62 -43.12
C LEU A 853 -0.77 -19.14 -42.76
N PHE A 854 -1.25 -18.29 -43.68
CA PHE A 854 -1.21 -16.84 -43.52
C PHE A 854 -2.58 -16.21 -43.33
N SER A 855 -2.60 -15.11 -42.57
CA SER A 855 -3.80 -14.29 -42.37
C SER A 855 -4.17 -13.53 -43.65
N LYS A 856 -5.43 -13.10 -43.75
CA LYS A 856 -5.87 -12.20 -44.82
C LYS A 856 -5.06 -10.91 -44.89
N GLN A 857 -4.57 -10.43 -43.75
CA GLN A 857 -3.76 -9.21 -43.68
C GLN A 857 -2.38 -9.42 -44.31
N PHE A 858 -1.75 -10.58 -44.06
CA PHE A 858 -0.50 -10.93 -44.72
C PHE A 858 -0.66 -10.95 -46.23
N CYS A 859 -1.68 -11.66 -46.73
CA CYS A 859 -1.88 -11.77 -48.17
C CYS A 859 -2.13 -10.40 -48.83
N LYS A 860 -2.94 -9.54 -48.19
CA LYS A 860 -3.19 -8.17 -48.65
C LYS A 860 -1.93 -7.32 -48.68
N GLU A 861 -1.10 -7.39 -47.64
CA GLU A 861 0.16 -6.63 -47.59
C GLU A 861 1.20 -7.17 -48.56
N MET A 862 1.30 -8.50 -48.74
CA MET A 862 2.17 -9.11 -49.74
C MET A 862 1.81 -8.62 -51.15
N ILE A 863 0.52 -8.67 -51.53
CA ILE A 863 0.07 -8.12 -52.81
C ILE A 863 0.42 -6.63 -52.94
N ALA A 864 0.19 -5.85 -51.87
CA ALA A 864 0.48 -4.42 -51.88
C ALA A 864 1.99 -4.11 -52.01
N VAL A 865 2.87 -4.90 -51.38
CA VAL A 865 4.33 -4.79 -51.53
C VAL A 865 4.74 -5.06 -52.97
N MET A 866 4.22 -6.14 -53.57
CA MET A 866 4.52 -6.52 -54.96
C MET A 866 4.04 -5.47 -55.96
N GLU A 867 2.80 -4.99 -55.80
CA GLU A 867 2.25 -3.95 -56.69
C GLU A 867 2.90 -2.58 -56.48
N ASN A 868 3.35 -2.25 -55.25
CA ASN A 868 4.11 -1.03 -54.98
C ASN A 868 5.51 -1.08 -55.62
N TYR A 869 6.14 -2.26 -55.69
CA TYR A 869 7.37 -2.44 -56.45
C TYR A 869 7.12 -2.29 -57.96
N GLY A 870 6.04 -2.88 -58.46
CA GLY A 870 5.47 -2.62 -59.79
C GLY A 870 6.29 -3.13 -61.00
N ARG A 871 7.52 -3.61 -60.81
CA ARG A 871 8.39 -4.11 -61.88
C ARG A 871 8.23 -5.61 -62.12
N TRP A 872 7.01 -6.00 -62.48
CA TRP A 872 6.65 -7.38 -62.87
C TRP A 872 7.47 -7.86 -64.07
N SER A 873 7.75 -9.16 -64.13
CA SER A 873 8.43 -9.77 -65.27
C SER A 873 7.63 -9.61 -66.57
N SER A 874 8.29 -9.85 -67.70
CA SER A 874 7.61 -9.87 -69.00
C SER A 874 6.81 -11.16 -69.26
N GLY A 875 6.98 -12.20 -68.44
CA GLY A 875 6.45 -13.55 -68.71
C GLY A 875 7.13 -14.23 -69.91
N SER A 876 8.36 -13.83 -70.24
CA SER A 876 9.15 -14.41 -71.35
C SER A 876 10.35 -15.21 -70.83
N ASN A 877 10.86 -16.15 -71.63
CA ASN A 877 11.98 -17.02 -71.24
C ASN A 877 13.30 -16.25 -70.97
N LEU A 878 13.37 -14.95 -71.26
CA LEU A 878 14.56 -14.12 -71.06
C LEU A 878 14.27 -13.10 -69.96
N ASP A 879 14.89 -13.30 -68.81
CA ASP A 879 14.76 -12.40 -67.67
C ASP A 879 16.13 -11.97 -67.15
N SER A 880 16.52 -10.74 -67.47
CA SER A 880 17.79 -10.14 -67.04
C SER A 880 17.88 -9.89 -65.53
N ARG A 881 16.78 -10.08 -64.80
CA ARG A 881 16.70 -9.97 -63.33
C ARG A 881 17.16 -11.26 -62.64
N LEU A 882 17.21 -12.39 -63.36
CA LEU A 882 17.65 -13.70 -62.85
C LEU A 882 19.14 -13.95 -63.06
N ALA A 883 19.77 -14.68 -62.12
CA ALA A 883 21.13 -15.16 -62.27
C ALA A 883 21.21 -16.23 -63.37
N GLY A 884 21.65 -15.85 -64.57
CA GLY A 884 21.73 -16.70 -65.76
C GLY A 884 20.83 -16.26 -66.92
N GLY A 885 19.91 -15.32 -66.70
CA GLY A 885 19.18 -14.64 -67.77
C GLY A 885 18.08 -15.44 -68.50
N TYR A 886 17.85 -16.70 -68.13
CA TYR A 886 16.93 -17.59 -68.84
C TYR A 886 16.04 -18.38 -67.87
N GLU A 887 14.73 -18.37 -68.13
CA GLU A 887 13.71 -19.08 -67.35
C GLU A 887 13.01 -20.12 -68.23
N ASN A 888 13.06 -21.39 -67.83
CA ASN A 888 12.54 -22.51 -68.63
C ASN A 888 11.01 -22.49 -68.76
N VAL A 889 10.32 -21.95 -67.75
CA VAL A 889 8.85 -21.86 -67.68
C VAL A 889 8.52 -20.47 -67.12
N PRO A 890 8.40 -19.44 -67.98
CA PRO A 890 8.36 -18.08 -67.50
C PRO A 890 7.01 -17.73 -66.90
N THR A 891 7.05 -17.05 -65.77
CA THR A 891 5.88 -16.47 -65.10
C THR A 891 5.99 -14.96 -65.01
N ARG A 892 4.85 -14.26 -64.99
CA ARG A 892 4.81 -12.84 -64.69
C ARG A 892 4.93 -12.63 -63.19
N ASP A 893 6.14 -12.39 -62.73
CA ASP A 893 6.48 -12.48 -61.31
C ASP A 893 7.39 -11.36 -60.79
N ILE A 894 7.49 -11.36 -59.45
CA ILE A 894 8.46 -10.62 -58.67
C ILE A 894 9.06 -11.58 -57.64
N HIS A 895 10.39 -11.68 -57.61
CA HIS A 895 11.13 -12.47 -56.65
C HIS A 895 11.30 -11.74 -55.31
N MET A 896 11.35 -12.50 -54.21
CA MET A 896 11.46 -11.95 -52.85
C MET A 896 12.73 -11.12 -52.64
N ASN A 897 13.83 -11.44 -53.34
CA ASN A 897 15.08 -10.67 -53.27
C ASN A 897 14.97 -9.28 -53.93
N GLN A 898 14.03 -9.07 -54.85
CA GLN A 898 13.81 -7.79 -55.53
C GLN A 898 13.09 -6.77 -54.65
N VAL A 899 12.39 -7.26 -53.62
CA VAL A 899 11.65 -6.48 -52.62
C VAL A 899 12.27 -6.60 -51.22
N ASP A 900 13.53 -7.04 -51.14
CA ASP A 900 14.29 -7.21 -49.90
C ASP A 900 13.59 -8.07 -48.82
N PHE A 901 12.76 -9.04 -49.23
CA PHE A 901 11.99 -9.91 -48.34
C PHE A 901 12.47 -11.37 -48.31
N GLU A 902 13.53 -11.70 -49.07
CA GLU A 902 14.04 -13.08 -49.18
C GLU A 902 14.47 -13.65 -47.82
N ARG A 903 15.17 -12.86 -47.00
CA ARG A 903 15.64 -13.32 -45.68
C ARG A 903 14.47 -13.66 -44.76
N GLN A 904 13.44 -12.81 -44.71
CA GLN A 904 12.22 -13.00 -43.94
C GLN A 904 11.47 -14.23 -44.47
N TRP A 905 11.33 -14.36 -45.78
CA TRP A 905 10.67 -15.50 -46.41
C TRP A 905 11.35 -16.84 -46.09
N LEU A 906 12.68 -16.91 -46.18
CA LEU A 906 13.42 -18.12 -45.81
C LEU A 906 13.23 -18.48 -44.33
N ASN A 907 13.13 -17.49 -43.44
CA ASN A 907 12.80 -17.74 -42.04
C ASN A 907 11.38 -18.29 -41.86
N ILE A 908 10.39 -17.75 -42.59
CA ILE A 908 9.03 -18.29 -42.60
C ILE A 908 9.03 -19.75 -43.07
N LEU A 909 9.79 -20.08 -44.12
CA LEU A 909 9.89 -21.46 -44.59
C LEU A 909 10.47 -22.39 -43.52
N ASP A 910 11.51 -21.98 -42.79
CA ASP A 910 12.14 -22.80 -41.74
C ASP A 910 11.28 -22.95 -40.48
N GLU A 911 10.60 -21.87 -40.10
CA GLU A 911 9.86 -21.79 -38.84
C GLU A 911 8.42 -22.30 -38.96
N TYR A 912 7.76 -22.10 -40.11
CA TYR A 912 6.33 -22.39 -40.26
C TYR A 912 6.01 -23.43 -41.34
N VAL A 913 6.79 -23.53 -42.41
CA VAL A 913 6.52 -24.53 -43.47
C VAL A 913 7.22 -25.85 -43.17
N ARG A 914 8.49 -25.83 -42.76
CA ARG A 914 9.27 -27.04 -42.46
C ARG A 914 8.60 -27.93 -41.41
N PRO A 915 8.06 -27.43 -40.27
CA PRO A 915 7.41 -28.31 -39.30
C PRO A 915 6.19 -29.06 -39.86
N VAL A 916 5.43 -28.42 -40.75
CA VAL A 916 4.30 -29.06 -41.43
C VAL A 916 4.81 -30.08 -42.45
N GLN A 917 5.83 -29.73 -43.25
CA GLN A 917 6.45 -30.63 -44.21
C GLN A 917 7.03 -31.89 -43.55
N GLU A 918 7.77 -31.75 -42.44
CA GLU A 918 8.37 -32.88 -41.70
C GLU A 918 7.29 -33.82 -41.12
N LYS A 919 6.10 -33.27 -40.84
CA LYS A 919 4.94 -34.02 -40.36
C LYS A 919 4.21 -34.76 -41.48
N THR A 920 4.05 -34.15 -42.65
CA THR A 920 3.35 -34.77 -43.79
C THR A 920 4.21 -35.78 -44.52
N PHE A 921 5.51 -35.49 -44.68
CA PHE A 921 6.49 -36.36 -45.36
C PHE A 921 7.52 -36.91 -44.37
N ILE A 922 7.12 -37.93 -43.60
CA ILE A 922 7.98 -38.58 -42.61
C ILE A 922 9.25 -39.15 -43.28
N GLY A 923 10.41 -38.79 -42.74
CA GLY A 923 11.72 -39.24 -43.25
C GLY A 923 12.43 -38.23 -44.15
N TYR A 924 11.78 -37.12 -44.51
CA TYR A 924 12.39 -36.04 -45.29
C TYR A 924 12.73 -34.86 -44.38
N TYR A 925 14.03 -34.64 -44.15
CA TYR A 925 14.55 -33.62 -43.22
C TYR A 925 15.56 -32.71 -43.93
N SER A 926 15.25 -31.42 -44.03
CA SER A 926 16.17 -30.39 -44.51
C SER A 926 16.14 -29.18 -43.59
N LYS A 927 17.23 -28.91 -42.86
CA LYS A 927 17.33 -27.78 -41.93
C LYS A 927 18.62 -26.97 -42.14
N PRO A 928 18.53 -25.65 -42.44
CA PRO A 928 17.32 -24.93 -42.86
C PRO A 928 16.84 -25.43 -44.25
N PRO A 929 15.56 -25.18 -44.63
CA PRO A 929 15.11 -25.43 -45.99
C PRO A 929 15.89 -24.56 -46.98
N HIS A 930 16.26 -25.15 -48.12
CA HIS A 930 17.02 -24.45 -49.16
C HIS A 930 16.09 -24.12 -50.34
N ALA A 931 15.76 -22.83 -50.49
CA ALA A 931 14.91 -22.33 -51.56
C ALA A 931 15.57 -21.11 -52.25
N ILE A 932 16.00 -21.29 -53.51
CA ILE A 932 16.58 -20.21 -54.33
C ILE A 932 15.48 -19.44 -55.07
N MET A 933 14.41 -20.12 -55.47
CA MET A 933 13.32 -19.55 -56.25
C MET A 933 12.12 -19.26 -55.34
N ASN A 934 12.01 -18.00 -54.91
CA ASN A 934 10.91 -17.51 -54.08
C ASN A 934 10.30 -16.30 -54.77
N PHE A 935 9.07 -16.40 -55.25
CA PHE A 935 8.45 -15.36 -56.07
C PHE A 935 6.93 -15.36 -55.94
N VAL A 936 6.32 -14.22 -56.25
CA VAL A 936 4.87 -14.06 -56.38
C VAL A 936 4.53 -13.95 -57.85
N VAL A 937 3.59 -14.78 -58.31
CA VAL A 937 3.09 -14.76 -59.69
C VAL A 937 1.79 -13.98 -59.77
N ARG A 938 1.59 -13.28 -60.88
CA ARG A 938 0.33 -12.61 -61.22
C ARG A 938 -0.26 -13.14 -62.51
N TYR A 939 -1.45 -13.73 -62.40
CA TYR A 939 -2.23 -14.13 -63.56
C TYR A 939 -3.32 -13.09 -63.87
N LYS A 940 -3.38 -12.66 -65.12
CA LYS A 940 -4.43 -11.76 -65.62
C LYS A 940 -4.85 -12.11 -67.06
N PRO A 941 -6.13 -11.97 -67.43
CA PRO A 941 -6.64 -12.21 -68.78
C PRO A 941 -5.90 -11.44 -69.88
N ASP A 942 -5.46 -10.21 -69.60
CA ASP A 942 -4.81 -9.28 -70.52
C ASP A 942 -3.27 -9.36 -70.50
N GLU A 943 -2.70 -10.15 -69.59
CA GLU A 943 -1.25 -10.35 -69.47
C GLU A 943 -0.91 -11.85 -69.71
N GLN A 944 -0.63 -12.59 -68.64
CA GLN A 944 -0.42 -14.03 -68.67
C GLN A 944 -1.55 -14.68 -67.87
N PRO A 945 -2.56 -15.31 -68.51
CA PRO A 945 -3.72 -15.86 -67.78
C PRO A 945 -3.52 -17.29 -67.27
N ALA A 946 -2.53 -18.00 -67.80
CA ALA A 946 -2.32 -19.41 -67.48
C ALA A 946 -0.83 -19.78 -67.53
N LEU A 947 -0.50 -20.89 -66.88
CA LEU A 947 0.80 -21.53 -66.93
C LEU A 947 0.67 -22.92 -67.56
N ARG A 948 1.55 -23.23 -68.51
CA ARG A 948 1.54 -24.54 -69.18
C ARG A 948 1.94 -25.66 -68.21
N PRO A 949 1.51 -26.91 -68.44
CA PRO A 949 1.98 -28.06 -67.64
C PRO A 949 3.51 -28.14 -67.61
N HIS A 950 4.07 -28.32 -66.41
CA HIS A 950 5.51 -28.38 -66.16
C HIS A 950 5.82 -29.14 -64.86
N HIS A 951 7.10 -29.32 -64.58
CA HIS A 951 7.60 -29.74 -63.27
C HIS A 951 8.39 -28.60 -62.65
N ASP A 952 8.20 -28.40 -61.36
CA ASP A 952 9.03 -27.47 -60.60
C ASP A 952 10.42 -28.06 -60.38
N ALA A 953 11.44 -27.20 -60.36
CA ALA A 953 12.81 -27.58 -60.03
C ALA A 953 13.00 -27.63 -58.50
N SER A 954 12.16 -28.41 -57.81
CA SER A 954 12.12 -28.53 -56.34
C SER A 954 11.85 -29.98 -55.92
N THR A 955 12.17 -30.34 -54.67
CA THR A 955 11.75 -31.63 -54.11
C THR A 955 10.27 -31.62 -53.70
N TYR A 956 9.80 -30.47 -53.21
CA TYR A 956 8.41 -30.15 -52.97
C TYR A 956 8.22 -28.65 -53.24
N THR A 957 7.01 -28.26 -53.64
CA THR A 957 6.65 -26.87 -53.88
C THR A 957 5.64 -26.41 -52.85
N VAL A 958 5.77 -25.15 -52.43
CA VAL A 958 4.81 -24.47 -51.55
C VAL A 958 4.06 -23.46 -52.41
N ASP A 959 2.78 -23.71 -52.65
CA ASP A 959 1.91 -22.81 -53.40
C ASP A 959 0.89 -22.18 -52.44
N ILE A 960 0.82 -20.85 -52.45
CA ILE A 960 0.08 -20.06 -51.46
C ILE A 960 -0.81 -19.06 -52.19
N ALA A 961 -2.12 -19.27 -52.07
CA ALA A 961 -3.10 -18.31 -52.58
C ALA A 961 -3.06 -17.00 -51.78
N LEU A 962 -2.92 -15.87 -52.48
CA LEU A 962 -2.89 -14.53 -51.88
C LEU A 962 -4.22 -13.77 -51.99
N ASN A 963 -5.15 -14.23 -52.81
CA ASN A 963 -6.48 -13.65 -53.01
C ASN A 963 -7.53 -14.75 -53.21
N LYS A 964 -8.80 -14.38 -53.37
CA LYS A 964 -9.91 -15.35 -53.36
C LYS A 964 -10.53 -15.57 -54.73
N ALA A 965 -10.72 -16.85 -55.07
CA ALA A 965 -11.55 -17.25 -56.20
C ALA A 965 -13.02 -16.83 -55.98
N GLY A 966 -13.67 -16.32 -57.03
CA GLY A 966 -15.05 -15.83 -57.02
C GLY A 966 -15.25 -14.41 -56.47
N GLU A 967 -14.26 -13.84 -55.78
CA GLU A 967 -14.25 -12.43 -55.35
C GLU A 967 -13.25 -11.61 -56.18
N ASP A 968 -11.99 -12.06 -56.25
CA ASP A 968 -10.89 -11.33 -56.87
C ASP A 968 -10.54 -11.85 -58.28
N PHE A 969 -10.82 -13.13 -58.56
CA PHE A 969 -10.61 -13.76 -59.87
C PHE A 969 -11.59 -14.91 -60.11
N GLU A 970 -11.83 -15.26 -61.37
CA GLU A 970 -12.65 -16.41 -61.78
C GLU A 970 -11.76 -17.51 -62.36
N VAL A 971 -12.06 -18.76 -62.02
CA VAL A 971 -11.41 -19.93 -62.64
C VAL A 971 -12.18 -20.23 -63.92
N LEU A 972 -11.51 -20.08 -65.07
CA LEU A 972 -12.05 -20.53 -66.34
C LEU A 972 -11.99 -22.07 -66.36
N GLU A 973 -13.16 -22.72 -66.40
CA GLU A 973 -13.29 -24.18 -66.56
C GLU A 973 -12.68 -24.71 -67.87
#